data_AF-A0A1I3JCY3-F1
#
_entry.id   AF-A0A1I3JCY3-F1
#
_cell.length_a   1.000
_cell.length_b   1.000
_cell.length_c   1.000
_cell.angle_alpha   90.00
_cell.angle_beta   90.00
_cell.angle_gamma   90.00
#
_symmetry.space_group_name_H-M   'P 1'
#
loop_
_entity.id
_entity.type
_entity.pdbx_description
1 polymer ?
#
loop_
_entity_poly.entity_id
_entity_poly.type
_entity_poly.pdbx_seq_one_letter_code
_entity_poly.pdbx_strand_id
1 'polypeptide(L)'
;MRYRRLGRTNLKVSEVGFGTCQLRMVPVHQAIETLVTGFNMGVNIVHTAPDYGDAPELIAEAIRVSGRHVYVCSNGWGSTSYFEQLFEDTISKFGHKGSNGKVQLDFFGIASVEDREILHEDVWGSQGLVAFLQRKKREGVLLHTFCTSHGSPDYIHGLIKSDVFDAVMFAYNPLGYHMLSFTPPDDRGREAVDANLALFELAHARDVGVMLMEVLAGGLLCRSRAFPARIPLQTGNAQATPTHASLPAVSELLRYILRRAPTVACVMPGTASVEEALENASAGHGVLGGSVGLESVVSAVVDQLQNSVCSRCGQCEPLCSRQLPISWLFRASDIERTGAVSFETPQQRQYFDIHPVTEGAVCSACDNHSCRCPQGIDIPGQLVQRHGQMMQMFRTGVVPGPMVASDTQPSKYAGRWISGTCSSPNAVIVIQNIGTHGWHLAEDRPSVHLLMHRADDDKVVGRLRLRAEVPSGGIAYFPLEQSREDGAALARLSLALLDKEGKTMEDIELEQLSVARIDDHQPTPELARAHAVRYGDHSLPSHFIPGQRCRAWVDVRNEGTQRWEPHPPDGQAVNLVLRVEQVTHQFPLPHPVAPQETARVQMVFLWPSTSDPVVLTVDMVKQNVTYFSNARSAPLQLTSKAVANLPTKEG
;
A
#
# COMPACT_ATOMS: atom_id res chain seq x y z
N MET A 1 26.57 -9.61 7.03
CA MET A 1 25.95 -9.16 5.77
C MET A 1 26.87 -9.63 4.66
N ARG A 2 26.33 -10.21 3.59
CA ARG A 2 27.09 -10.57 2.38
C ARG A 2 27.09 -9.38 1.41
N TYR A 3 28.22 -9.17 0.75
CA TYR A 3 28.42 -8.05 -0.18
C TYR A 3 28.80 -8.57 -1.56
N ARG A 4 28.13 -8.08 -2.61
CA ARG A 4 28.40 -8.40 -4.02
C ARG A 4 28.98 -7.21 -4.74
N ARG A 5 29.70 -7.48 -5.83
CA ARG A 5 30.22 -6.42 -6.71
C ARG A 5 29.08 -5.86 -7.56
N LEU A 6 28.89 -4.55 -7.60
CA LEU A 6 27.87 -3.91 -8.42
C LEU A 6 28.40 -3.55 -9.82
N GLY A 7 28.57 -4.54 -10.70
CA GLY A 7 29.04 -4.28 -12.07
C GLY A 7 30.33 -3.43 -12.12
N ARG A 8 30.56 -2.75 -13.23
CA ARG A 8 31.78 -1.97 -13.50
C ARG A 8 32.11 -0.89 -12.46
N THR A 9 31.17 -0.54 -11.59
CA THR A 9 31.43 0.35 -10.44
C THR A 9 32.51 -0.22 -9.50
N ASN A 10 32.66 -1.54 -9.46
CA ASN A 10 33.50 -2.29 -8.51
C ASN A 10 33.14 -2.11 -7.02
N LEU A 11 32.08 -1.37 -6.70
CA LEU A 11 31.61 -1.20 -5.33
C LEU A 11 31.09 -2.52 -4.75
N LYS A 12 31.35 -2.73 -3.46
CA LYS A 12 30.83 -3.86 -2.69
C LYS A 12 29.57 -3.44 -1.96
N VAL A 13 28.42 -3.79 -2.52
CA VAL A 13 27.10 -3.45 -1.98
C VAL A 13 26.50 -4.64 -1.26
N SER A 14 25.76 -4.41 -0.18
CA SER A 14 25.05 -5.44 0.56
C SER A 14 24.04 -6.13 -0.36
N GLU A 15 23.85 -7.44 -0.22
CA GLU A 15 22.85 -8.16 -1.04
C GLU A 15 21.41 -7.67 -0.81
N VAL A 16 21.16 -7.04 0.34
CA VAL A 16 19.90 -6.38 0.68
C VAL A 16 20.18 -4.91 0.93
N GLY A 17 19.45 -4.05 0.23
CA GLY A 17 19.44 -2.59 0.41
C GLY A 17 18.11 -2.11 0.98
N PHE A 18 17.88 -0.79 0.94
CA PHE A 18 16.59 -0.21 1.30
C PHE A 18 15.93 0.56 0.16
N GLY A 19 14.68 0.21 -0.13
CA GLY A 19 13.73 1.12 -0.76
C GLY A 19 13.05 1.99 0.30
N THR A 20 12.99 3.30 0.07
CA THR A 20 12.63 4.28 1.11
C THR A 20 11.32 5.05 0.86
N CYS A 21 10.56 4.70 -0.19
CA CYS A 21 9.37 5.46 -0.61
C CYS A 21 8.24 5.50 0.43
N GLN A 22 8.20 4.55 1.37
CA GLN A 22 7.21 4.53 2.45
C GLN A 22 7.63 5.32 3.70
N LEU A 23 8.89 5.75 3.83
CA LEU A 23 9.37 6.41 5.05
C LEU A 23 8.65 7.75 5.35
N ARG A 24 8.11 8.40 4.31
CA ARG A 24 7.28 9.61 4.47
C ARG A 24 5.95 9.36 5.19
N MET A 25 5.50 8.11 5.26
CA MET A 25 4.19 7.73 5.82
C MET A 25 4.26 7.33 7.30
N VAL A 26 5.45 7.17 7.87
CA VAL A 26 5.67 6.77 9.29
C VAL A 26 6.32 7.90 10.08
N PRO A 27 6.26 7.93 11.41
CA PRO A 27 6.96 8.94 12.22
C PRO A 27 8.44 9.11 11.85
N VAL A 28 8.96 10.34 11.98
CA VAL A 28 10.34 10.69 11.62
C VAL A 28 11.33 9.90 12.47
N HIS A 29 11.10 9.80 13.78
CA HIS A 29 11.95 9.00 14.66
C HIS A 29 11.96 7.52 14.24
N GLN A 30 10.80 6.94 13.93
CA GLN A 30 10.68 5.57 13.45
C GLN A 30 11.42 5.38 12.12
N ALA A 31 11.31 6.33 11.18
CA ALA A 31 12.00 6.27 9.90
C ALA A 31 13.53 6.29 10.07
N ILE A 32 14.06 7.18 10.91
CA ILE A 32 15.50 7.26 11.21
C ILE A 32 15.95 5.98 11.92
N GLU A 33 15.21 5.50 12.92
CA GLU A 33 15.56 4.28 13.66
C GLU A 33 15.53 3.04 12.76
N THR A 34 14.58 2.96 11.83
CA THR A 34 14.49 1.91 10.80
C THR A 34 15.77 1.87 9.95
N LEU A 35 16.19 3.03 9.42
CA LEU A 35 17.40 3.15 8.61
C LEU A 35 18.66 2.81 9.41
N VAL A 36 18.82 3.41 10.59
CA VAL A 36 19.97 3.19 11.49
C VAL A 36 20.09 1.71 11.88
N THR A 37 18.97 1.05 12.15
CA THR A 37 18.94 -0.39 12.47
C THR A 37 19.50 -1.22 11.30
N GLY A 38 19.04 -0.97 10.08
CA GLY A 38 19.58 -1.66 8.90
C GLY A 38 21.05 -1.39 8.65
N PHE A 39 21.48 -0.14 8.79
CA PHE A 39 22.89 0.25 8.62
C PHE A 39 23.78 -0.46 9.66
N ASN A 40 23.31 -0.57 10.90
CA ASN A 40 24.01 -1.31 11.96
C ASN A 40 24.05 -2.83 11.69
N MET A 41 23.07 -3.37 10.96
CA MET A 41 23.10 -4.75 10.46
C MET A 41 23.96 -4.94 9.20
N GLY A 42 24.58 -3.87 8.69
CA GLY A 42 25.52 -3.90 7.58
C GLY A 42 24.92 -3.59 6.21
N VAL A 43 23.66 -3.16 6.12
CA VAL A 43 23.11 -2.59 4.87
C VAL A 43 23.93 -1.33 4.52
N ASN A 44 24.43 -1.24 3.29
CA ASN A 44 25.28 -0.12 2.85
C ASN A 44 24.83 0.52 1.54
N ILE A 45 23.61 0.24 1.08
CA ILE A 45 23.03 0.85 -0.11
C ILE A 45 21.55 1.14 0.09
N VAL A 46 21.12 2.32 -0.33
CA VAL A 46 19.72 2.78 -0.27
C VAL A 46 19.32 3.43 -1.58
N HIS A 47 18.06 3.28 -1.94
CA HIS A 47 17.43 3.98 -3.05
C HIS A 47 16.51 5.08 -2.54
N THR A 48 16.57 6.25 -3.18
CA THR A 48 15.69 7.37 -2.92
C THR A 48 15.36 8.11 -4.22
N ALA A 49 14.37 8.99 -4.15
CA ALA A 49 13.96 9.84 -5.25
C ALA A 49 13.30 11.12 -4.71
N PRO A 50 13.32 12.24 -5.44
CA PRO A 50 12.67 13.49 -5.00
C PRO A 50 11.16 13.35 -4.71
N ASP A 51 10.47 12.44 -5.38
CA ASP A 51 9.05 12.16 -5.19
C ASP A 51 8.80 11.26 -3.98
N TYR A 52 9.85 10.84 -3.26
CA TYR A 52 9.74 10.12 -2.00
C TYR A 52 9.47 11.06 -0.81
N GLY A 53 9.34 12.36 -1.06
CA GLY A 53 9.11 13.36 -0.04
C GLY A 53 10.42 13.67 0.70
N ASP A 54 10.36 13.71 2.03
CA ASP A 54 11.53 14.02 2.88
C ASP A 54 12.47 12.81 3.13
N ALA A 55 12.34 11.73 2.36
CA ALA A 55 13.22 10.57 2.47
C ALA A 55 14.71 10.90 2.31
N PRO A 56 15.15 11.80 1.39
CA PRO A 56 16.55 12.22 1.33
C PRO A 56 17.08 12.80 2.64
N GLU A 57 16.31 13.65 3.31
CA GLU A 57 16.67 14.25 4.60
C GLU A 57 16.77 13.19 5.70
N LEU A 58 15.83 12.24 5.75
CA LEU A 58 15.86 11.11 6.69
C LEU A 58 17.11 10.24 6.49
N ILE A 59 17.47 9.98 5.24
CA ILE A 59 18.67 9.19 4.90
C ILE A 59 19.94 9.91 5.33
N ALA A 60 20.06 11.21 5.03
CA ALA A 60 21.21 12.01 5.42
C ALA A 60 21.38 12.03 6.96
N GLU A 61 20.27 12.19 7.69
CA GLU A 61 20.28 12.16 9.14
C GLU A 61 20.63 10.77 9.70
N ALA A 62 20.06 9.69 9.14
CA ALA A 62 20.39 8.33 9.57
C ALA A 62 21.85 7.95 9.29
N ILE A 63 22.43 8.41 8.17
CA ILE A 63 23.87 8.27 7.86
C ILE A 63 24.71 9.00 8.92
N ARG A 64 24.35 10.25 9.23
CA ARG A 64 25.04 11.07 10.25
C ARG A 64 24.99 10.41 11.63
N VAL A 65 23.80 9.97 12.06
CA VAL A 65 23.57 9.35 13.38
C VAL A 65 24.26 7.99 13.48
N SER A 66 24.23 7.17 12.43
CA SER A 66 24.87 5.85 12.44
C SER A 66 26.40 5.92 12.29
N GLY A 67 26.93 7.01 11.73
CA GLY A 67 28.35 7.14 11.39
C GLY A 67 28.82 6.15 10.32
N ARG A 68 27.89 5.50 9.60
CA ARG A 68 28.19 4.52 8.55
C ARG A 68 28.25 5.20 7.20
N HIS A 69 29.18 4.77 6.35
CA HIS A 69 29.12 5.12 4.93
C HIS A 69 28.08 4.22 4.23
N VAL A 70 27.20 4.84 3.47
CA VAL A 70 26.09 4.20 2.76
C VAL A 70 26.01 4.82 1.36
N TYR A 71 25.96 3.97 0.33
CA TYR A 71 25.76 4.39 -1.05
C TYR A 71 24.30 4.82 -1.26
N VAL A 72 24.09 6.08 -1.62
CA VAL A 72 22.76 6.64 -1.89
C VAL A 72 22.51 6.69 -3.38
N CYS A 73 21.63 5.84 -3.88
CA CYS A 73 21.17 5.84 -5.26
C CYS A 73 19.95 6.77 -5.40
N SER A 74 20.17 8.01 -5.82
CA SER A 74 19.09 8.98 -6.11
C SER A 74 18.84 9.09 -7.62
N ASN A 75 17.59 9.21 -8.04
CA ASN A 75 17.24 9.45 -9.45
C ASN A 75 16.45 10.74 -9.66
N GLY A 76 16.51 11.30 -10.86
CA GLY A 76 15.68 12.43 -11.29
C GLY A 76 14.87 12.14 -12.56
N TRP A 77 14.10 13.13 -12.99
CA TRP A 77 13.33 13.15 -14.23
C TRP A 77 13.08 14.59 -14.70
N GLY A 78 12.33 14.75 -15.79
CA GLY A 78 11.83 16.02 -16.29
C GLY A 78 12.71 16.62 -17.38
N SER A 79 12.57 17.93 -17.59
CA SER A 79 13.47 18.65 -18.49
C SER A 79 14.91 18.57 -18.00
N THR A 80 15.89 18.68 -18.91
CA THR A 80 17.31 18.67 -18.54
C THR A 80 17.65 19.70 -17.46
N SER A 81 17.04 20.89 -17.48
CA SER A 81 17.26 21.92 -16.46
C SER A 81 16.74 21.52 -15.09
N TYR A 82 15.58 20.87 -15.02
CA TYR A 82 15.03 20.38 -13.76
C TYR A 82 15.83 19.17 -13.24
N PHE A 83 16.23 18.27 -14.13
CA PHE A 83 17.11 17.15 -13.79
C PHE A 83 18.46 17.62 -13.24
N GLU A 84 19.03 18.70 -13.80
CA GLU A 84 20.24 19.34 -13.27
C GLU A 84 20.00 19.92 -11.87
N GLN A 85 18.88 20.60 -11.63
CA GLN A 85 18.54 21.08 -10.29
C GLN A 85 18.46 19.93 -9.28
N LEU A 86 17.79 18.82 -9.63
CA LEU A 86 17.70 17.63 -8.79
C LEU A 86 19.07 17.01 -8.49
N PHE A 87 19.99 17.04 -9.46
CA PHE A 87 21.37 16.60 -9.27
C PHE A 87 22.10 17.50 -8.25
N GLU A 88 22.02 18.82 -8.42
CA GLU A 88 22.65 19.78 -7.50
C GLU A 88 22.08 19.70 -6.07
N ASP A 89 20.77 19.48 -5.95
CA ASP A 89 20.09 19.23 -4.67
C ASP A 89 20.51 17.91 -4.03
N THR A 90 20.86 16.90 -4.82
CA THR A 90 21.33 15.59 -4.34
C THR A 90 22.79 15.66 -3.90
N ILE A 91 23.67 16.27 -4.70
CA ILE A 91 25.10 16.37 -4.36
C ILE A 91 25.35 17.31 -3.19
N SER A 92 24.52 18.34 -2.99
CA SER A 92 24.62 19.17 -1.78
C SER A 92 24.30 18.40 -0.49
N LYS A 93 23.45 17.37 -0.56
CA LYS A 93 23.06 16.51 0.58
C LYS A 93 24.01 15.34 0.81
N PHE A 94 24.42 14.66 -0.25
CA PHE A 94 25.16 13.39 -0.19
C PHE A 94 26.57 13.44 -0.77
N GLY A 95 26.98 14.60 -1.29
CA GLY A 95 28.31 14.79 -1.83
C GLY A 95 29.38 14.64 -0.75
N HIS A 96 30.44 13.93 -1.08
CA HIS A 96 31.59 13.75 -0.21
C HIS A 96 32.87 14.21 -0.90
N LYS A 97 33.91 14.51 -0.11
CA LYS A 97 35.19 14.96 -0.67
C LYS A 97 35.92 13.79 -1.31
N GLY A 98 36.10 13.87 -2.63
CA GLY A 98 36.84 12.91 -3.44
C GLY A 98 38.35 13.00 -3.27
N SER A 99 39.04 11.95 -3.73
CA SER A 99 40.51 11.91 -3.76
C SER A 99 41.13 12.96 -4.70
N ASN A 100 40.37 13.41 -5.70
CA ASN A 100 40.74 14.51 -6.60
C ASN A 100 40.49 15.91 -5.99
N GLY A 101 40.04 15.98 -4.73
CA GLY A 101 39.74 17.23 -4.02
C GLY A 101 38.39 17.87 -4.33
N LYS A 102 37.62 17.33 -5.30
CA LYS A 102 36.27 17.80 -5.63
C LYS A 102 35.22 17.18 -4.71
N VAL A 103 34.06 17.80 -4.62
CA VAL A 103 32.87 17.14 -4.09
C VAL A 103 32.38 16.15 -5.14
N GLN A 104 32.12 14.91 -4.73
CA GLN A 104 31.71 13.81 -5.60
C GLN A 104 30.42 13.18 -5.06
N LEU A 105 29.55 12.77 -5.96
CA LEU A 105 28.36 11.97 -5.67
C LEU A 105 28.57 10.54 -6.17
N ASP A 106 28.27 9.54 -5.33
CA ASP A 106 28.46 8.13 -5.68
C ASP A 106 27.55 7.71 -6.85
N PHE A 107 26.24 7.98 -6.73
CA PHE A 107 25.23 7.58 -7.71
C PHE A 107 24.23 8.69 -8.01
N PHE A 108 23.91 8.83 -9.29
CA PHE A 108 22.75 9.58 -9.77
C PHE A 108 22.23 8.97 -11.06
N GLY A 109 20.92 8.97 -11.25
CA GLY A 109 20.30 8.23 -12.35
C GLY A 109 18.99 8.80 -12.86
N ILE A 110 18.43 8.11 -13.87
CA ILE A 110 17.15 8.46 -14.49
C ILE A 110 16.06 7.55 -13.94
N ALA A 111 14.96 8.15 -13.48
CA ALA A 111 13.79 7.42 -12.99
C ALA A 111 12.95 6.90 -14.17
N SER A 112 12.60 5.61 -14.16
CA SER A 112 11.66 4.95 -15.08
C SER A 112 11.82 5.41 -16.53
N VAL A 113 12.92 5.02 -17.17
CA VAL A 113 13.34 5.58 -18.47
C VAL A 113 12.21 5.54 -19.50
N GLU A 114 11.46 4.43 -19.57
CA GLU A 114 10.31 4.27 -20.46
C GLU A 114 9.20 5.29 -20.21
N ASP A 115 8.91 5.62 -18.95
CA ASP A 115 7.91 6.64 -18.62
C ASP A 115 8.39 8.02 -19.08
N ARG A 116 9.71 8.29 -19.02
CA ARG A 116 10.28 9.57 -19.46
C ARG A 116 10.12 9.76 -20.97
N GLU A 117 10.37 8.69 -21.73
CA GLU A 117 10.16 8.68 -23.19
C GLU A 117 8.69 8.90 -23.55
N ILE A 118 7.77 8.24 -22.84
CA ILE A 118 6.32 8.40 -23.03
C ILE A 118 5.88 9.84 -22.73
N LEU A 119 6.48 10.47 -21.72
CA LEU A 119 6.25 11.88 -21.37
C LEU A 119 6.99 12.87 -22.28
N HIS A 120 7.64 12.39 -23.35
CA HIS A 120 8.39 13.19 -24.32
C HIS A 120 9.55 13.99 -23.72
N GLU A 121 10.13 13.51 -22.63
CA GLU A 121 11.36 14.08 -22.07
C GLU A 121 12.56 13.73 -22.96
N ASP A 122 13.55 14.64 -23.05
CA ASP A 122 14.78 14.38 -23.83
C ASP A 122 15.74 13.46 -23.05
N VAL A 123 15.52 12.15 -23.15
CA VAL A 123 16.37 11.14 -22.50
C VAL A 123 17.71 10.97 -23.23
N TRP A 124 17.66 10.81 -24.56
CA TRP A 124 18.78 10.31 -25.39
C TRP A 124 19.46 11.35 -26.26
N GLY A 125 18.89 12.56 -26.38
CA GLY A 125 19.45 13.62 -27.19
C GLY A 125 20.83 14.07 -26.70
N SER A 126 21.55 14.79 -27.55
CA SER A 126 22.90 15.29 -27.22
C SER A 126 22.94 16.27 -26.03
N GLN A 127 21.79 16.83 -25.65
CA GLN A 127 21.59 17.67 -24.46
C GLN A 127 20.59 17.06 -23.48
N GLY A 128 20.28 15.78 -23.67
CA GLY A 128 19.33 15.04 -22.84
C GLY A 128 19.94 14.52 -21.54
N LEU A 129 19.12 13.77 -20.80
CA LEU A 129 19.45 13.28 -19.47
C LEU A 129 20.70 12.37 -19.46
N VAL A 130 20.83 11.47 -20.44
CA VAL A 130 22.00 10.60 -20.55
C VAL A 130 23.27 11.42 -20.83
N ALA A 131 23.19 12.40 -21.74
CA ALA A 131 24.33 13.25 -22.07
C ALA A 131 24.79 14.09 -20.86
N PHE A 132 23.85 14.58 -20.06
CA PHE A 132 24.13 15.26 -18.78
C PHE A 132 24.90 14.34 -17.82
N LEU A 133 24.39 13.12 -17.58
CA LEU A 133 25.03 12.16 -16.67
C LEU A 133 26.46 11.82 -17.11
N GLN A 134 26.67 11.56 -18.40
CA GLN A 134 28.00 11.27 -18.94
C GLN A 134 28.96 12.45 -18.79
N ARG A 135 28.47 13.68 -18.90
CA ARG A 135 29.28 14.88 -18.69
C ARG A 135 29.72 15.01 -17.23
N LYS A 136 28.80 14.93 -16.26
CA LYS A 136 29.13 15.00 -14.83
C LYS A 136 30.07 13.86 -14.39
N LYS A 137 29.95 12.68 -15.03
CA LYS A 137 30.89 11.56 -14.84
C LYS A 137 32.30 11.87 -15.36
N ARG A 138 32.44 12.40 -16.58
CA ARG A 138 33.75 12.83 -17.12
C ARG A 138 34.40 13.94 -16.29
N GLU A 139 33.60 14.84 -15.72
CA GLU A 139 34.08 15.91 -14.83
C GLU A 139 34.59 15.38 -13.48
N GLY A 140 34.28 14.11 -13.17
CA GLY A 140 34.61 13.47 -11.90
C GLY A 140 33.78 13.99 -10.73
N VAL A 141 32.61 14.56 -11.00
CA VAL A 141 31.65 15.04 -9.98
C VAL A 141 30.62 13.95 -9.67
N LEU A 142 30.27 13.13 -10.65
CA LEU A 142 29.47 11.91 -10.48
C LEU A 142 30.35 10.67 -10.67
N LEU A 143 30.29 9.70 -9.77
CA LEU A 143 31.10 8.48 -9.90
C LEU A 143 30.42 7.42 -10.76
N HIS A 144 29.12 7.17 -10.52
CA HIS A 144 28.39 6.10 -11.18
C HIS A 144 27.01 6.55 -11.67
N THR A 145 26.65 6.11 -12.87
CA THR A 145 25.34 6.34 -13.48
C THR A 145 24.46 5.11 -13.36
N PHE A 146 23.17 5.31 -13.13
CA PHE A 146 22.20 4.23 -13.20
C PHE A 146 20.87 4.69 -13.80
N CYS A 147 19.97 3.75 -14.05
CA CYS A 147 18.58 4.06 -14.36
C CYS A 147 17.64 3.08 -13.67
N THR A 148 16.38 3.46 -13.51
CA THR A 148 15.31 2.55 -13.09
C THR A 148 14.36 2.23 -14.24
N SER A 149 13.73 1.05 -14.23
CA SER A 149 12.74 0.66 -15.24
C SER A 149 11.70 -0.32 -14.71
N HIS A 150 10.47 -0.14 -15.15
CA HIS A 150 9.30 -1.01 -15.04
C HIS A 150 8.91 -1.61 -16.41
N GLY A 151 9.77 -1.44 -17.42
CA GLY A 151 9.53 -1.84 -18.80
C GLY A 151 9.52 -3.36 -19.00
N SER A 152 9.21 -3.77 -20.23
CA SER A 152 9.30 -5.17 -20.62
C SER A 152 10.75 -5.70 -20.56
N PRO A 153 10.95 -7.02 -20.52
CA PRO A 153 12.28 -7.61 -20.60
C PRO A 153 13.08 -7.11 -21.82
N ASP A 154 12.44 -6.95 -22.98
CA ASP A 154 13.07 -6.45 -24.21
C ASP A 154 13.55 -5.01 -24.07
N TYR A 155 12.78 -4.16 -23.37
CA TYR A 155 13.17 -2.78 -23.09
C TYR A 155 14.38 -2.74 -22.15
N ILE A 156 14.34 -3.51 -21.06
CA ILE A 156 15.45 -3.62 -20.10
C ILE A 156 16.71 -4.17 -20.79
N HIS A 157 16.56 -5.14 -21.70
CA HIS A 157 17.65 -5.63 -22.54
C HIS A 157 18.28 -4.50 -23.38
N GLY A 158 17.47 -3.61 -23.95
CA GLY A 158 17.92 -2.40 -24.63
C GLY A 158 18.74 -1.48 -23.74
N LEU A 159 18.25 -1.21 -22.51
CA LEU A 159 18.96 -0.39 -21.52
C LEU A 159 20.34 -0.98 -21.17
N ILE A 160 20.43 -2.29 -20.94
CA ILE A 160 21.71 -2.95 -20.65
C ILE A 160 22.67 -2.86 -21.85
N LYS A 161 22.17 -3.02 -23.08
CA LYS A 161 23.00 -2.97 -24.30
C LYS A 161 23.43 -1.57 -24.71
N SER A 162 22.74 -0.53 -24.24
CA SER A 162 23.10 0.87 -24.50
C SER A 162 24.49 1.22 -23.98
N ASP A 163 24.97 0.50 -22.95
CA ASP A 163 26.30 0.64 -22.35
C ASP A 163 26.59 2.02 -21.72
N VAL A 164 25.56 2.85 -21.50
CA VAL A 164 25.69 4.18 -20.91
C VAL A 164 25.50 4.19 -19.38
N PHE A 165 24.96 3.13 -18.81
CA PHE A 165 24.71 3.01 -17.37
C PHE A 165 25.68 2.03 -16.71
N ASP A 166 26.20 2.38 -15.53
CA ASP A 166 27.02 1.46 -14.73
C ASP A 166 26.16 0.40 -14.02
N ALA A 167 24.92 0.74 -13.72
CA ALA A 167 23.94 -0.17 -13.14
C ALA A 167 22.52 0.10 -13.68
N VAL A 168 21.68 -0.93 -13.66
CA VAL A 168 20.24 -0.82 -13.96
C VAL A 168 19.47 -1.39 -12.76
N MET A 169 18.47 -0.64 -12.32
CA MET A 169 17.49 -1.09 -11.34
C MET A 169 16.18 -1.41 -12.05
N PHE A 170 15.58 -2.57 -11.84
CA PHE A 170 14.28 -2.85 -12.45
C PHE A 170 13.36 -3.67 -11.56
N ALA A 171 12.06 -3.58 -11.84
CA ALA A 171 11.05 -4.35 -11.13
C ALA A 171 11.24 -5.85 -11.40
N TYR A 172 11.30 -6.64 -10.32
CA TYR A 172 11.33 -8.09 -10.41
C TYR A 172 10.78 -8.69 -9.13
N ASN A 173 9.83 -9.61 -9.26
CA ASN A 173 9.40 -10.49 -8.19
C ASN A 173 8.80 -11.79 -8.75
N PRO A 174 8.66 -12.83 -7.91
CA PRO A 174 8.12 -14.12 -8.36
C PRO A 174 6.68 -14.08 -8.91
N LEU A 175 5.89 -13.05 -8.61
CA LEU A 175 4.54 -12.88 -9.16
C LEU A 175 4.54 -12.34 -10.60
N GLY A 176 5.65 -11.75 -11.03
CA GLY A 176 5.77 -11.07 -12.31
C GLY A 176 4.82 -9.88 -12.45
N TYR A 177 4.63 -9.14 -11.36
CA TYR A 177 3.65 -8.06 -11.25
C TYR A 177 4.12 -6.95 -10.32
N HIS A 178 3.83 -5.69 -10.68
CA HIS A 178 3.94 -4.54 -9.79
C HIS A 178 2.86 -3.49 -10.11
N MET A 179 2.59 -2.59 -9.15
CA MET A 179 1.51 -1.60 -9.24
C MET A 179 1.92 -0.25 -9.88
N LEU A 180 3.21 -0.09 -10.21
CA LEU A 180 3.84 1.18 -10.58
C LEU A 180 4.10 1.37 -12.07
N SER A 181 3.08 1.30 -12.92
CA SER A 181 3.26 1.79 -14.30
C SER A 181 2.18 2.78 -14.64
N PHE A 182 2.60 3.97 -15.06
CA PHE A 182 1.72 5.08 -15.38
C PHE A 182 0.95 4.81 -16.68
N THR A 183 1.58 4.13 -17.63
CA THR A 183 0.98 3.77 -18.92
C THR A 183 1.46 2.38 -19.32
N PRO A 184 0.78 1.30 -18.91
CA PRO A 184 1.10 -0.02 -19.45
C PRO A 184 0.85 0.01 -20.97
N PRO A 185 1.81 -0.42 -21.81
CA PRO A 185 1.60 -0.48 -23.25
C PRO A 185 0.44 -1.41 -23.61
N ASP A 186 -0.13 -1.21 -24.80
CA ASP A 186 -1.29 -1.93 -25.38
C ASP A 186 -1.01 -3.41 -25.71
N ASP A 187 -0.28 -4.12 -24.86
CA ASP A 187 0.01 -5.56 -24.96
C ASP A 187 0.68 -6.11 -23.70
N ARG A 188 0.69 -5.35 -22.59
CA ARG A 188 1.48 -5.68 -21.43
C ARG A 188 1.10 -7.01 -20.76
N GLY A 189 1.86 -8.06 -21.05
CA GLY A 189 1.77 -9.36 -20.37
C GLY A 189 2.20 -9.32 -18.91
N ARG A 190 2.03 -10.44 -18.20
CA ARG A 190 2.78 -10.68 -16.96
C ARG A 190 4.27 -10.69 -17.28
N GLU A 191 5.10 -10.24 -16.34
CA GLU A 191 6.55 -10.38 -16.54
C GLU A 191 6.91 -11.85 -16.73
N ALA A 192 7.73 -12.13 -17.73
CA ALA A 192 8.28 -13.46 -17.96
C ALA A 192 9.42 -13.69 -16.98
N VAL A 193 9.09 -14.11 -15.75
CA VAL A 193 10.03 -14.28 -14.63
C VAL A 193 11.24 -15.12 -15.02
N ASP A 194 11.05 -16.21 -15.77
CA ASP A 194 12.17 -17.06 -16.22
C ASP A 194 12.99 -16.42 -17.35
N ALA A 195 12.36 -15.64 -18.24
CA ALA A 195 13.08 -14.92 -19.29
C ALA A 195 13.97 -13.81 -18.72
N ASN A 196 13.60 -13.24 -17.58
CA ASN A 196 14.43 -12.26 -16.87
C ASN A 196 15.79 -12.82 -16.42
N LEU A 197 15.94 -14.15 -16.30
CA LEU A 197 17.25 -14.76 -16.05
C LEU A 197 18.27 -14.40 -17.15
N ALA A 198 17.82 -14.32 -18.41
CA ALA A 198 18.68 -13.91 -19.51
C ALA A 198 19.16 -12.45 -19.39
N LEU A 199 18.37 -11.57 -18.74
CA LEU A 199 18.77 -10.19 -18.46
C LEU A 199 19.89 -10.15 -17.43
N PHE A 200 19.82 -10.97 -16.38
CA PHE A 200 20.85 -11.04 -15.36
C PHE A 200 22.19 -11.53 -15.95
N GLU A 201 22.14 -12.56 -16.80
CA GLU A 201 23.32 -13.06 -17.50
C GLU A 201 23.88 -12.05 -18.51
N LEU A 202 23.02 -11.35 -19.25
CA LEU A 202 23.44 -10.28 -20.15
C LEU A 202 24.12 -9.14 -19.39
N ALA A 203 23.51 -8.66 -18.30
CA ALA A 203 24.08 -7.59 -17.49
C ALA A 203 25.44 -8.02 -16.91
N HIS A 204 25.55 -9.26 -16.44
CA HIS A 204 26.81 -9.82 -15.98
C HIS A 204 27.87 -9.85 -17.09
N ALA A 205 27.53 -10.34 -18.28
CA ALA A 205 28.43 -10.38 -19.44
C ALA A 205 28.87 -9.00 -19.94
N ARG A 206 28.04 -7.97 -19.72
CA ARG A 206 28.34 -6.56 -20.03
C ARG A 206 28.97 -5.80 -18.87
N ASP A 207 29.20 -6.44 -17.74
CA ASP A 207 29.66 -5.81 -16.51
C ASP A 207 28.80 -4.59 -16.08
N VAL A 208 27.48 -4.71 -16.23
CA VAL A 208 26.48 -3.75 -15.75
C VAL A 208 25.90 -4.29 -14.45
N GLY A 209 25.88 -3.44 -13.41
CA GLY A 209 25.33 -3.81 -12.11
C GLY A 209 23.81 -3.98 -12.17
N VAL A 210 23.25 -4.97 -11.47
CA VAL A 210 21.79 -5.16 -11.38
C VAL A 210 21.32 -4.97 -9.95
N MET A 211 20.29 -4.15 -9.79
CA MET A 211 19.53 -3.94 -8.56
C MET A 211 18.07 -4.28 -8.82
N LEU A 212 17.39 -4.97 -7.89
CA LEU A 212 15.98 -5.33 -8.06
C LEU A 212 15.10 -4.53 -7.12
N MET A 213 14.09 -3.87 -7.68
CA MET A 213 13.02 -3.20 -6.92
C MET A 213 11.71 -3.99 -7.04
N GLU A 214 10.68 -3.58 -6.30
CA GLU A 214 9.37 -4.25 -6.28
C GLU A 214 9.42 -5.74 -5.87
N VAL A 215 10.47 -6.13 -5.14
CA VAL A 215 10.78 -7.54 -4.81
C VAL A 215 9.73 -8.22 -3.92
N LEU A 216 8.89 -7.43 -3.26
CA LEU A 216 7.79 -7.89 -2.39
C LEU A 216 6.40 -7.75 -3.05
N ALA A 217 6.34 -7.32 -4.32
CA ALA A 217 5.10 -7.07 -5.07
C ALA A 217 4.11 -6.15 -4.32
N GLY A 218 4.60 -5.08 -3.69
CA GLY A 218 3.79 -4.18 -2.86
C GLY A 218 3.08 -4.85 -1.67
N GLY A 219 3.68 -5.92 -1.13
CA GLY A 219 3.13 -6.68 0.00
C GLY A 219 2.13 -7.78 -0.39
N LEU A 220 2.00 -8.10 -1.68
CA LEU A 220 1.13 -9.20 -2.12
C LEU A 220 1.73 -10.59 -1.84
N LEU A 221 3.07 -10.69 -1.78
CA LEU A 221 3.78 -11.96 -1.58
C LEU A 221 4.17 -12.23 -0.12
N CYS A 222 3.98 -11.27 0.78
CA CYS A 222 4.42 -11.36 2.17
C CYS A 222 3.58 -10.44 3.07
N ARG A 223 3.67 -10.62 4.39
CA ARG A 223 3.01 -9.72 5.33
C ARG A 223 3.88 -8.49 5.59
N SER A 224 3.36 -7.31 5.27
CA SER A 224 3.93 -6.02 5.69
C SER A 224 3.61 -5.77 7.17
N ARG A 225 4.59 -5.27 7.93
CA ARG A 225 4.41 -4.94 9.35
C ARG A 225 4.10 -3.46 9.53
N ALA A 226 4.76 -2.59 8.77
CA ALA A 226 4.52 -1.15 8.82
C ALA A 226 3.16 -0.79 8.20
N PHE A 227 2.74 -1.54 7.17
CA PHE A 227 1.47 -1.32 6.46
C PHE A 227 0.75 -2.64 6.24
N PRO A 228 0.11 -3.22 7.27
CA PRO A 228 -0.72 -4.39 7.10
C PRO A 228 -1.81 -4.14 6.06
N ALA A 229 -2.08 -5.13 5.20
CA ALA A 229 -3.13 -5.02 4.19
C ALA A 229 -4.48 -4.73 4.86
N ARG A 230 -5.17 -3.69 4.40
CA ARG A 230 -6.47 -3.25 4.94
C ARG A 230 -7.55 -4.31 4.73
N ILE A 231 -7.48 -5.03 3.59
CA ILE A 231 -8.27 -6.23 3.34
C ILE A 231 -7.32 -7.32 2.83
N PRO A 232 -7.24 -8.50 3.47
CA PRO A 232 -6.44 -9.62 2.95
C PRO A 232 -6.96 -10.06 1.58
N LEU A 233 -6.07 -10.48 0.66
CA LEU A 233 -6.51 -11.13 -0.57
C LEU A 233 -7.28 -12.40 -0.24
N GLN A 234 -8.55 -12.42 -0.63
CA GLN A 234 -9.34 -13.64 -0.68
C GLN A 234 -9.01 -14.34 -2.00
N THR A 235 -8.31 -15.46 -1.90
CA THR A 235 -8.04 -16.31 -3.06
C THR A 235 -9.33 -17.03 -3.44
N GLY A 236 -9.71 -16.96 -4.71
CA GLY A 236 -11.01 -17.44 -5.19
C GLY A 236 -11.13 -18.95 -5.11
N ASN A 237 -11.57 -19.46 -3.96
CA ASN A 237 -12.33 -20.70 -3.82
C ASN A 237 -12.85 -20.84 -2.39
N ALA A 238 -14.13 -20.52 -2.17
CA ALA A 238 -14.80 -20.68 -0.88
C ALA A 238 -14.92 -22.15 -0.41
N GLN A 239 -14.55 -23.13 -1.24
CA GLN A 239 -14.57 -24.56 -0.91
C GLN A 239 -13.21 -25.15 -0.49
N ALA A 240 -12.12 -24.41 -0.66
CA ALA A 240 -10.85 -24.81 -0.04
C ALA A 240 -10.84 -24.25 1.39
N THR A 241 -11.07 -25.11 2.38
CA THR A 241 -10.69 -24.85 3.77
C THR A 241 -9.31 -24.19 3.75
N PRO A 242 -9.12 -22.97 4.28
CA PRO A 242 -7.83 -22.33 4.21
C PRO A 242 -6.90 -23.07 5.18
N THR A 243 -6.16 -24.05 4.67
CA THR A 243 -4.74 -23.96 4.95
C THR A 243 -4.33 -22.65 4.32
N HIS A 244 -4.28 -21.58 5.11
CA HIS A 244 -3.48 -20.42 4.74
C HIS A 244 -2.17 -21.01 4.21
N ALA A 245 -1.91 -20.94 2.91
CA ALA A 245 -0.54 -21.06 2.47
C ALA A 245 0.14 -19.93 3.23
N SER A 246 0.89 -20.28 4.28
CA SER A 246 1.56 -19.30 5.12
C SER A 246 2.41 -18.48 4.16
N LEU A 247 2.04 -17.21 3.96
CA LEU A 247 2.86 -16.31 3.15
C LEU A 247 4.30 -16.44 3.66
N PRO A 248 5.29 -16.56 2.76
CA PRO A 248 6.66 -16.71 3.19
C PRO A 248 7.06 -15.53 4.08
N ALA A 249 7.96 -15.78 5.04
CA ALA A 249 8.61 -14.69 5.74
C ALA A 249 9.37 -13.83 4.72
N VAL A 250 9.47 -12.52 4.98
CA VAL A 250 10.11 -11.59 4.02
C VAL A 250 11.56 -12.01 3.80
N SER A 251 12.25 -12.37 4.89
CA SER A 251 13.63 -12.84 4.82
C SER A 251 13.81 -14.06 3.92
N GLU A 252 12.86 -14.99 3.92
CA GLU A 252 12.88 -16.17 3.06
C GLU A 252 12.63 -15.82 1.59
N LEU A 253 11.63 -14.96 1.32
CA LEU A 253 11.33 -14.50 -0.03
C LEU A 253 12.52 -13.76 -0.67
N LEU A 254 13.19 -12.89 0.09
CA LEU A 254 14.39 -12.19 -0.39
C LEU A 254 15.55 -13.16 -0.67
N ARG A 255 15.77 -14.16 0.21
CA ARG A 255 16.76 -15.22 -0.04
C ARG A 255 16.43 -16.05 -1.27
N TYR A 256 15.15 -16.36 -1.48
CA TYR A 256 14.68 -17.08 -2.67
C TYR A 256 15.04 -16.32 -3.95
N ILE A 257 14.78 -15.00 -4.00
CA ILE A 257 15.14 -14.14 -5.13
C ILE A 257 16.66 -14.11 -5.34
N LEU A 258 17.44 -13.83 -4.29
CA LEU A 258 18.90 -13.74 -4.33
C LEU A 258 19.58 -15.05 -4.76
N ARG A 259 18.96 -16.20 -4.49
CA ARG A 259 19.43 -17.53 -4.93
C ARG A 259 19.16 -17.75 -6.42
N ARG A 260 17.97 -17.38 -6.90
CA ARG A 260 17.62 -17.51 -8.33
C ARG A 260 18.37 -16.51 -9.21
N ALA A 261 18.87 -15.43 -8.64
CA ALA A 261 19.63 -14.40 -9.34
C ALA A 261 21.05 -14.23 -8.74
N PRO A 262 21.98 -15.18 -8.98
CA PRO A 262 23.32 -15.17 -8.38
C PRO A 262 24.20 -14.00 -8.86
N THR A 263 23.92 -13.47 -10.06
CA THR A 263 24.65 -12.33 -10.67
C THR A 263 24.07 -10.97 -10.29
N VAL A 264 22.88 -10.92 -9.68
CA VAL A 264 22.29 -9.68 -9.15
C VAL A 264 23.07 -9.20 -7.94
N ALA A 265 23.35 -7.90 -7.86
CA ALA A 265 24.16 -7.34 -6.79
C ALA A 265 23.34 -7.12 -5.50
N CYS A 266 22.11 -6.61 -5.63
CA CYS A 266 21.28 -6.22 -4.49
C CYS A 266 19.77 -6.29 -4.80
N VAL A 267 18.97 -6.67 -3.80
CA VAL A 267 17.50 -6.48 -3.77
C VAL A 267 17.14 -5.27 -2.89
N MET A 268 16.11 -4.52 -3.26
CA MET A 268 15.68 -3.27 -2.62
C MET A 268 14.24 -3.39 -2.08
N PRO A 269 14.01 -4.10 -0.96
CA PRO A 269 12.69 -4.12 -0.33
C PRO A 269 12.32 -2.75 0.26
N GLY A 270 11.04 -2.36 0.11
CA GLY A 270 10.47 -1.25 0.88
C GLY A 270 10.53 -1.58 2.37
N THR A 271 11.02 -0.65 3.18
CA THR A 271 11.23 -0.86 4.62
C THR A 271 10.81 0.37 5.39
N ALA A 272 9.87 0.24 6.33
CA ALA A 272 9.34 1.37 7.09
C ALA A 272 9.13 1.11 8.59
N SER A 273 9.52 -0.06 9.11
CA SER A 273 9.64 -0.29 10.55
C SER A 273 10.97 -0.93 10.93
N VAL A 274 11.34 -0.80 12.20
CA VAL A 274 12.54 -1.43 12.77
C VAL A 274 12.51 -2.94 12.58
N GLU A 275 11.37 -3.57 12.77
CA GLU A 275 11.19 -5.00 12.57
C GLU A 275 11.38 -5.43 11.11
N GLU A 276 10.87 -4.64 10.17
CA GLU A 276 11.10 -4.88 8.74
C GLU A 276 12.58 -4.71 8.41
N ALA A 277 13.26 -3.70 8.97
CA ALA A 277 14.70 -3.53 8.78
C ALA A 277 15.49 -4.74 9.28
N LEU A 278 15.15 -5.25 10.47
CA LEU A 278 15.76 -6.46 11.04
C LEU A 278 15.52 -7.69 10.15
N GLU A 279 14.28 -7.92 9.76
CA GLU A 279 13.88 -9.08 8.95
C GLU A 279 14.51 -9.02 7.55
N ASN A 280 14.44 -7.89 6.87
CA ASN A 280 14.99 -7.69 5.53
C ASN A 280 16.51 -7.87 5.55
N ALA A 281 17.22 -7.18 6.45
CA ALA A 281 18.67 -7.27 6.53
C ALA A 281 19.14 -8.70 6.86
N SER A 282 18.39 -9.46 7.69
CA SER A 282 18.71 -10.85 8.03
C SER A 282 18.79 -11.79 6.82
N ALA A 283 18.10 -11.46 5.71
CA ALA A 283 18.17 -12.23 4.47
C ALA A 283 19.59 -12.24 3.87
N GLY A 284 20.34 -11.15 4.06
CA GLY A 284 21.74 -11.02 3.64
C GLY A 284 22.77 -11.62 4.61
N HIS A 285 22.35 -12.19 5.74
CA HIS A 285 23.21 -12.89 6.70
C HIS A 285 23.03 -14.41 6.63
N GLY A 286 24.06 -15.15 7.07
CA GLY A 286 24.10 -16.61 7.01
C GLY A 286 24.39 -17.17 5.61
N VAL A 287 24.47 -18.50 5.53
CA VAL A 287 24.54 -19.22 4.25
C VAL A 287 23.18 -19.10 3.56
N LEU A 288 23.15 -18.90 2.25
CA LEU A 288 21.94 -19.11 1.43
C LEU A 288 21.58 -20.60 1.41
N GLY A 289 21.18 -21.15 2.56
CA GLY A 289 20.55 -22.45 2.66
C GLY A 289 19.09 -22.35 2.21
N GLY A 290 18.57 -23.39 1.57
CA GLY A 290 17.15 -23.46 1.24
C GLY A 290 16.33 -23.83 2.46
N SER A 291 15.28 -23.08 2.76
CA SER A 291 14.15 -23.66 3.49
C SER A 291 13.56 -24.75 2.60
N VAL A 292 13.61 -26.00 3.05
CA VAL A 292 12.97 -27.12 2.33
C VAL A 292 11.49 -26.74 2.12
N GLY A 293 11.04 -26.69 0.87
CA GLY A 293 9.65 -26.36 0.53
C GLY A 293 9.34 -24.88 0.26
N LEU A 294 10.31 -23.95 0.38
CA LEU A 294 10.04 -22.52 0.09
C LEU A 294 9.59 -22.29 -1.36
N GLU A 295 10.17 -23.02 -2.32
CA GLU A 295 9.81 -22.92 -3.73
C GLU A 295 8.35 -23.32 -3.98
N SER A 296 7.89 -24.40 -3.34
CA SER A 296 6.47 -24.80 -3.39
C SER A 296 5.56 -23.79 -2.69
N VAL A 297 6.01 -23.14 -1.61
CA VAL A 297 5.24 -22.08 -0.94
C VAL A 297 5.09 -20.87 -1.86
N VAL A 298 6.18 -20.38 -2.44
CA VAL A 298 6.16 -19.24 -3.37
C VAL A 298 5.30 -19.58 -4.59
N SER A 299 5.46 -20.76 -5.20
CA SER A 299 4.63 -21.20 -6.33
C SER A 299 3.15 -21.22 -5.96
N ALA A 300 2.78 -21.82 -4.82
CA ALA A 300 1.39 -21.88 -4.39
C ALA A 300 0.78 -20.50 -4.17
N VAL A 301 1.53 -19.54 -3.60
CA VAL A 301 1.08 -18.15 -3.44
C VAL A 301 0.92 -17.47 -4.79
N VAL A 302 1.88 -17.65 -5.70
CA VAL A 302 1.82 -17.08 -7.05
C VAL A 302 0.63 -17.63 -7.82
N ASP A 303 0.42 -18.94 -7.84
CA ASP A 303 -0.69 -19.62 -8.54
C ASP A 303 -2.05 -19.12 -8.01
N GLN A 304 -2.16 -18.90 -6.70
CA GLN A 304 -3.36 -18.34 -6.08
C GLN A 304 -3.65 -16.89 -6.49
N LEU A 305 -2.60 -16.09 -6.71
CA LEU A 305 -2.72 -14.68 -7.08
C LEU A 305 -2.85 -14.47 -8.59
N GLN A 306 -2.37 -15.40 -9.41
CA GLN A 306 -2.34 -15.26 -10.87
C GLN A 306 -3.74 -15.11 -11.51
N ASN A 307 -4.80 -15.58 -10.85
CA ASN A 307 -6.16 -15.45 -11.36
C ASN A 307 -6.92 -14.21 -10.85
N SER A 308 -6.31 -13.40 -9.98
CA SER A 308 -6.96 -12.23 -9.36
C SER A 308 -6.17 -10.92 -9.50
N VAL A 309 -4.90 -10.99 -9.90
CA VAL A 309 -4.03 -9.83 -10.12
C VAL A 309 -3.96 -9.48 -11.60
N CYS A 310 -4.47 -8.32 -12.00
CA CYS A 310 -4.50 -7.85 -13.38
C CYS A 310 -3.11 -7.38 -13.85
N SER A 311 -2.60 -7.87 -14.99
CA SER A 311 -1.32 -7.38 -15.57
C SER A 311 -1.41 -5.96 -16.16
N ARG A 312 -2.62 -5.41 -16.23
CA ARG A 312 -2.93 -4.07 -16.76
C ARG A 312 -2.63 -3.92 -18.26
N CYS A 313 -2.79 -4.98 -19.06
CA CYS A 313 -2.60 -4.95 -20.52
C CYS A 313 -3.60 -4.09 -21.32
N GLY A 314 -4.71 -3.64 -20.71
CA GLY A 314 -5.75 -2.88 -21.41
C GLY A 314 -6.61 -3.67 -22.40
N GLN A 315 -6.21 -4.86 -22.86
CA GLN A 315 -6.89 -5.61 -23.94
C GLN A 315 -8.39 -5.91 -23.70
N CYS A 316 -8.82 -5.94 -22.43
CA CYS A 316 -10.22 -6.16 -22.07
C CYS A 316 -11.10 -4.90 -22.13
N GLU A 317 -10.51 -3.70 -22.11
CA GLU A 317 -11.24 -2.44 -22.01
C GLU A 317 -12.04 -2.12 -23.29
N PRO A 318 -11.48 -2.24 -24.52
CA PRO A 318 -12.24 -2.05 -25.75
C PRO A 318 -13.39 -3.06 -25.92
N LEU A 319 -13.31 -4.21 -25.23
CA LEU A 319 -14.30 -5.28 -25.29
C LEU A 319 -15.42 -5.08 -24.26
N CYS A 320 -15.31 -4.16 -23.32
CA CYS A 320 -16.30 -3.97 -22.27
C CYS A 320 -17.56 -3.27 -22.80
N SER A 321 -18.71 -3.95 -22.76
CA SER A 321 -20.02 -3.38 -23.15
C SER A 321 -20.43 -2.14 -22.32
N ARG A 322 -19.88 -2.02 -21.10
CA ARG A 322 -20.07 -0.88 -20.19
C ARG A 322 -18.94 0.17 -20.27
N GLN A 323 -17.96 -0.02 -21.14
CA GLN A 323 -16.82 0.89 -21.34
C GLN A 323 -16.04 1.20 -20.04
N LEU A 324 -15.92 0.22 -19.15
CA LEU A 324 -15.22 0.40 -17.88
C LEU A 324 -13.70 0.44 -18.09
N PRO A 325 -12.96 1.31 -17.37
CA PRO A 325 -11.49 1.30 -17.35
C PRO A 325 -10.98 0.17 -16.44
N ILE A 326 -11.20 -1.07 -16.87
CA ILE A 326 -11.00 -2.30 -16.07
C ILE A 326 -9.61 -2.35 -15.45
N SER A 327 -8.54 -2.07 -16.21
CA SER A 327 -7.17 -2.15 -15.71
C SER A 327 -6.92 -1.18 -14.54
N TRP A 328 -7.50 0.01 -14.62
CA TRP A 328 -7.42 1.03 -13.59
C TRP A 328 -8.25 0.68 -12.35
N LEU A 329 -9.43 0.06 -12.50
CA LEU A 329 -10.23 -0.43 -11.37
C LEU A 329 -9.48 -1.48 -10.55
N PHE A 330 -8.81 -2.43 -11.21
CA PHE A 330 -7.96 -3.41 -10.54
C PHE A 330 -6.79 -2.73 -9.83
N ARG A 331 -6.07 -1.83 -10.51
CA ARG A 331 -4.93 -1.12 -9.93
C ARG A 331 -5.32 -0.29 -8.71
N ALA A 332 -6.34 0.56 -8.85
CA ALA A 332 -6.78 1.45 -7.77
C ALA A 332 -7.24 0.65 -6.55
N SER A 333 -7.98 -0.44 -6.75
CA SER A 333 -8.37 -1.32 -5.63
C SER A 333 -7.20 -2.08 -5.01
N ASP A 334 -6.19 -2.50 -5.78
CA ASP A 334 -4.98 -3.14 -5.23
C ASP A 334 -4.14 -2.17 -4.38
N ILE A 335 -3.95 -0.93 -4.84
CA ILE A 335 -3.25 0.12 -4.11
C ILE A 335 -3.96 0.39 -2.78
N GLU A 336 -5.27 0.64 -2.83
CA GLU A 336 -6.02 0.94 -1.61
C GLU A 336 -6.12 -0.25 -0.65
N ARG A 337 -6.17 -1.48 -1.17
CA ARG A 337 -6.22 -2.68 -0.32
C ARG A 337 -4.90 -2.94 0.39
N THR A 338 -3.77 -2.75 -0.30
CA THR A 338 -2.44 -3.00 0.27
C THR A 338 -2.03 -1.90 1.23
N GLY A 339 -2.34 -0.63 0.93
CA GLY A 339 -2.02 0.52 1.77
C GLY A 339 -0.53 0.84 1.92
N ALA A 340 0.36 0.02 1.34
CA ALA A 340 1.82 0.17 1.39
C ALA A 340 2.40 0.91 0.16
N VAL A 341 1.58 1.14 -0.85
CA VAL A 341 1.98 1.85 -2.07
C VAL A 341 1.70 3.33 -1.87
N SER A 342 2.76 4.14 -1.77
CA SER A 342 2.68 5.57 -1.51
C SER A 342 2.55 6.42 -2.78
N PHE A 343 2.73 5.81 -3.95
CA PHE A 343 2.80 6.51 -5.24
C PHE A 343 1.44 7.06 -5.68
N GLU A 344 1.49 8.22 -6.35
CA GLU A 344 0.30 8.94 -6.77
C GLU A 344 -0.51 8.10 -7.79
N THR A 345 -1.76 7.85 -7.46
CA THR A 345 -2.77 7.56 -8.47
C THR A 345 -3.32 8.91 -8.91
N PRO A 346 -3.21 9.28 -10.21
CA PRO A 346 -3.80 10.52 -10.69
C PRO A 346 -5.24 10.63 -10.21
N GLN A 347 -5.66 11.81 -9.78
CA GLN A 347 -7.00 12.03 -9.24
C GLN A 347 -8.09 11.40 -10.11
N GLN A 348 -8.06 11.64 -11.42
CA GLN A 348 -8.99 11.08 -12.41
C GLN A 348 -8.94 9.55 -12.57
N ARG A 349 -8.07 8.85 -11.83
CA ARG A 349 -7.87 7.40 -11.83
C ARG A 349 -8.07 6.79 -10.44
N GLN A 350 -8.44 7.59 -9.44
CA GLN A 350 -8.83 7.10 -8.12
C GLN A 350 -10.10 6.25 -8.25
N TYR A 351 -10.23 5.22 -7.42
CA TYR A 351 -11.24 4.17 -7.63
C TYR A 351 -12.67 4.74 -7.78
N PHE A 352 -13.08 5.64 -6.88
CA PHE A 352 -14.42 6.22 -6.91
C PHE A 352 -14.59 7.39 -7.89
N ASP A 353 -13.50 7.88 -8.48
CA ASP A 353 -13.57 8.86 -9.58
C ASP A 353 -13.79 8.16 -10.93
N ILE A 354 -13.43 6.88 -11.05
CA ILE A 354 -13.63 6.05 -12.25
C ILE A 354 -14.70 4.97 -12.08
N HIS A 355 -15.33 4.89 -10.91
CA HIS A 355 -16.42 3.95 -10.61
C HIS A 355 -17.41 4.58 -9.65
N PRO A 356 -18.73 4.47 -9.89
CA PRO A 356 -19.72 5.06 -9.00
C PRO A 356 -19.66 4.49 -7.58
N VAL A 357 -20.04 5.33 -6.61
CA VAL A 357 -20.26 4.95 -5.20
C VAL A 357 -21.67 4.39 -5.05
N THR A 358 -21.83 3.09 -5.28
CA THR A 358 -23.13 2.39 -5.21
C THR A 358 -23.00 1.08 -4.45
N GLU A 359 -24.10 0.52 -3.91
CA GLU A 359 -24.04 -0.77 -3.21
C GLU A 359 -23.58 -1.93 -4.13
N GLY A 360 -24.02 -1.89 -5.40
CA GLY A 360 -23.61 -2.85 -6.43
C GLY A 360 -22.55 -2.26 -7.36
N ALA A 361 -21.65 -3.12 -7.86
CA ALA A 361 -20.73 -2.72 -8.92
C ALA A 361 -21.49 -2.50 -10.23
N VAL A 362 -20.94 -1.70 -11.16
CA VAL A 362 -21.50 -1.59 -12.52
C VAL A 362 -21.56 -2.97 -13.19
N CYS A 363 -20.57 -3.83 -12.92
CA CYS A 363 -20.53 -5.20 -13.41
C CYS A 363 -21.70 -6.06 -12.90
N SER A 364 -22.25 -5.80 -11.70
CA SER A 364 -23.37 -6.55 -11.14
C SER A 364 -24.65 -6.43 -11.97
N ALA A 365 -24.82 -5.33 -12.69
CA ALA A 365 -25.96 -5.05 -13.57
C ALA A 365 -25.63 -5.24 -15.06
N CYS A 366 -24.50 -5.87 -15.39
CA CYS A 366 -24.11 -6.11 -16.77
C CYS A 366 -24.79 -7.38 -17.31
N ASP A 367 -25.59 -7.24 -18.36
CA ASP A 367 -26.24 -8.33 -19.08
C ASP A 367 -25.39 -8.88 -20.24
N ASN A 368 -24.39 -8.12 -20.68
CA ASN A 368 -23.47 -8.48 -21.74
C ASN A 368 -22.01 -8.52 -21.26
N HIS A 369 -21.58 -9.67 -20.75
CA HIS A 369 -20.18 -9.94 -20.39
C HIS A 369 -19.34 -10.20 -21.64
N SER A 370 -19.04 -9.14 -22.41
CA SER A 370 -18.23 -9.21 -23.63
C SER A 370 -16.71 -9.10 -23.36
N CYS A 371 -16.30 -8.49 -22.25
CA CYS A 371 -14.89 -8.37 -21.88
C CYS A 371 -14.25 -9.74 -21.62
N ARG A 372 -13.02 -9.93 -22.10
CA ARG A 372 -12.24 -11.16 -21.91
C ARG A 372 -10.84 -10.81 -21.45
N CYS A 373 -10.38 -11.45 -20.38
CA CYS A 373 -8.99 -11.33 -19.97
C CYS A 373 -8.16 -12.36 -20.75
N PRO A 374 -7.05 -11.96 -21.41
CA PRO A 374 -6.15 -12.92 -22.05
C PRO A 374 -5.50 -13.89 -21.05
N GLN A 375 -5.48 -13.53 -19.77
CA GLN A 375 -4.90 -14.33 -18.68
C GLN A 375 -5.95 -15.09 -17.85
N GLY A 376 -7.19 -15.21 -18.35
CA GLY A 376 -8.23 -16.04 -17.72
C GLY A 376 -8.89 -15.44 -16.47
N ILE A 377 -8.64 -14.17 -16.14
CA ILE A 377 -9.32 -13.49 -15.03
C ILE A 377 -10.81 -13.35 -15.35
N ASP A 378 -11.66 -13.78 -14.40
CA ASP A 378 -13.10 -13.48 -14.39
C ASP A 378 -13.31 -12.01 -14.03
N ILE A 379 -13.29 -11.14 -15.05
CA ILE A 379 -13.36 -9.69 -14.86
C ILE A 379 -14.64 -9.26 -14.13
N PRO A 380 -15.86 -9.67 -14.54
CA PRO A 380 -17.08 -9.29 -13.83
C PRO A 380 -17.06 -9.72 -12.35
N GLY A 381 -16.78 -11.00 -12.07
CA GLY A 381 -16.79 -11.52 -10.69
C GLY A 381 -15.77 -10.81 -9.79
N GLN A 382 -14.55 -10.61 -10.31
CA GLN A 382 -13.48 -9.91 -9.58
C GLN A 382 -13.81 -8.43 -9.33
N LEU A 383 -14.37 -7.73 -10.32
CA LEU A 383 -14.75 -6.33 -10.13
C LEU A 383 -15.92 -6.17 -9.14
N VAL A 384 -16.88 -7.10 -9.13
CA VAL A 384 -17.94 -7.13 -8.11
C VAL A 384 -17.35 -7.31 -6.71
N GLN A 385 -16.47 -8.30 -6.53
CA GLN A 385 -15.82 -8.56 -5.24
C GLN A 385 -15.01 -7.34 -4.77
N ARG A 386 -14.17 -6.78 -5.65
CA ARG A 386 -13.33 -5.61 -5.36
C ARG A 386 -14.16 -4.38 -5.04
N HIS A 387 -15.28 -4.18 -5.73
CA HIS A 387 -16.19 -3.08 -5.42
C HIS A 387 -16.78 -3.20 -4.02
N GLY A 388 -17.23 -4.39 -3.62
CA GLY A 388 -17.69 -4.64 -2.25
C GLY A 388 -16.62 -4.32 -1.19
N GLN A 389 -15.36 -4.67 -1.46
CA GLN A 389 -14.21 -4.34 -0.61
C GLN A 389 -13.96 -2.82 -0.54
N MET A 390 -14.00 -2.13 -1.68
CA MET A 390 -13.87 -0.67 -1.74
C MET A 390 -15.00 0.04 -0.98
N MET A 391 -16.24 -0.43 -1.14
CA MET A 391 -17.39 0.09 -0.40
C MET A 391 -17.27 -0.14 1.10
N GLN A 392 -16.76 -1.31 1.52
CA GLN A 392 -16.45 -1.56 2.93
C GLN A 392 -15.43 -0.54 3.46
N MET A 393 -14.31 -0.35 2.77
CA MET A 393 -13.28 0.61 3.19
C MET A 393 -13.80 2.05 3.18
N PHE A 394 -14.64 2.41 2.22
CA PHE A 394 -15.26 3.73 2.15
C PHE A 394 -16.16 3.99 3.36
N ARG A 395 -17.02 3.02 3.72
CA ARG A 395 -17.91 3.13 4.90
C ARG A 395 -17.16 3.21 6.22
N THR A 396 -15.98 2.59 6.30
CA THR A 396 -15.13 2.63 7.50
C THR A 396 -14.16 3.81 7.51
N GLY A 397 -14.24 4.73 6.53
CA GLY A 397 -13.36 5.89 6.45
C GLY A 397 -11.89 5.56 6.19
N VAL A 398 -11.62 4.48 5.46
CA VAL A 398 -10.26 4.02 5.16
C VAL A 398 -9.78 4.53 3.79
N VAL A 399 -10.71 4.76 2.86
CA VAL A 399 -10.43 5.30 1.52
C VAL A 399 -11.25 6.56 1.27
N PRO A 400 -10.72 7.53 0.50
CA PRO A 400 -11.48 8.71 0.13
C PRO A 400 -12.68 8.36 -0.75
N GLY A 401 -13.76 9.12 -0.62
CA GLY A 401 -14.85 9.13 -1.60
C GLY A 401 -14.47 9.88 -2.87
N PRO A 402 -15.38 9.96 -3.85
CA PRO A 402 -15.14 10.69 -5.09
C PRO A 402 -14.87 12.16 -4.81
N MET A 403 -14.10 12.79 -5.69
CA MET A 403 -14.02 14.25 -5.73
C MET A 403 -15.29 14.79 -6.37
N VAL A 404 -16.31 15.02 -5.56
CA VAL A 404 -17.55 15.67 -5.99
C VAL A 404 -17.22 17.10 -6.41
N ALA A 405 -17.64 17.52 -7.60
CA ALA A 405 -17.67 18.93 -7.96
C ALA A 405 -18.67 19.61 -7.02
N SER A 406 -18.19 20.41 -6.08
CA SER A 406 -19.06 21.23 -5.26
C SER A 406 -19.88 22.17 -6.16
N ASP A 407 -21.16 22.34 -5.88
CA ASP A 407 -21.99 23.39 -6.50
C ASP A 407 -21.51 24.80 -6.08
N THR A 408 -20.64 24.90 -5.08
CA THR A 408 -19.92 26.12 -4.69
C THR A 408 -18.53 26.18 -5.33
N GLN A 409 -18.05 27.40 -5.58
CA GLN A 409 -16.70 27.59 -6.11
C GLN A 409 -15.67 26.98 -5.15
N PRO A 410 -14.86 26.00 -5.58
CA PRO A 410 -13.97 25.26 -4.68
C PRO A 410 -12.89 26.17 -4.10
N SER A 411 -12.68 26.10 -2.78
CA SER A 411 -11.64 26.84 -2.07
C SER A 411 -10.25 26.56 -2.63
N LYS A 412 -9.33 27.53 -2.50
CA LYS A 412 -7.94 27.36 -2.94
C LYS A 412 -7.26 26.24 -2.15
N TYR A 413 -7.42 26.29 -0.83
CA TYR A 413 -6.96 25.29 0.11
C TYR A 413 -8.18 24.72 0.83
N ALA A 414 -8.32 23.39 0.83
CA ALA A 414 -9.35 22.66 1.55
C ALA A 414 -8.87 21.22 1.75
N GLY A 415 -9.18 20.64 2.91
CA GLY A 415 -8.79 19.28 3.25
C GLY A 415 -10.01 18.42 3.58
N ARG A 416 -9.93 17.12 3.27
CA ARG A 416 -10.90 16.12 3.71
C ARG A 416 -10.22 15.13 4.64
N TRP A 417 -10.71 15.03 5.87
CA TRP A 417 -10.23 14.06 6.84
C TRP A 417 -10.53 12.65 6.34
N ILE A 418 -9.51 11.81 6.17
CA ILE A 418 -9.72 10.41 5.78
C ILE A 418 -9.69 9.54 7.03
N SER A 419 -8.56 9.51 7.75
CA SER A 419 -8.38 8.63 8.91
C SER A 419 -7.37 9.17 9.92
N GLY A 420 -7.26 8.47 11.05
CA GLY A 420 -6.41 8.81 12.18
C GLY A 420 -7.13 9.67 13.22
N THR A 421 -6.63 9.63 14.45
CA THR A 421 -7.10 10.47 15.58
C THR A 421 -5.90 10.90 16.42
N CYS A 422 -6.03 11.99 17.17
CA CYS A 422 -5.01 12.42 18.13
C CYS A 422 -4.91 11.52 19.38
N SER A 423 -5.79 10.53 19.55
CA SER A 423 -5.88 9.70 20.75
C SER A 423 -4.93 8.50 20.78
N SER A 424 -4.33 8.14 19.65
CA SER A 424 -3.39 7.01 19.57
C SER A 424 -1.95 7.49 19.44
N PRO A 425 -1.01 7.00 20.28
CA PRO A 425 0.42 7.28 20.09
C PRO A 425 0.88 6.71 18.74
N ASN A 426 1.69 7.47 18.00
CA ASN A 426 2.16 7.13 16.64
C ASN A 426 1.05 7.00 15.59
N ALA A 427 -0.12 7.60 15.82
CA ALA A 427 -1.17 7.68 14.80
C ALA A 427 -0.68 8.43 13.56
N VAL A 428 -1.07 7.97 12.38
CA VAL A 428 -0.88 8.73 11.14
C VAL A 428 -2.21 9.35 10.77
N ILE A 429 -2.26 10.68 10.76
CA ILE A 429 -3.44 11.41 10.29
C ILE A 429 -3.36 11.49 8.77
N VAL A 430 -4.43 11.08 8.10
CA VAL A 430 -4.50 11.05 6.64
C VAL A 430 -5.54 12.04 6.17
N ILE A 431 -5.12 13.00 5.34
CA ILE A 431 -5.99 14.08 4.84
C ILE A 431 -5.84 14.16 3.33
N GLN A 432 -6.95 14.19 2.60
CA GLN A 432 -6.96 14.42 1.17
C GLN A 432 -7.00 15.93 0.88
N ASN A 433 -6.18 16.40 -0.05
CA ASN A 433 -6.29 17.75 -0.59
C ASN A 433 -7.48 17.82 -1.55
N ILE A 434 -8.54 18.52 -1.17
CA ILE A 434 -9.73 18.76 -2.01
C ILE A 434 -9.79 20.19 -2.55
N GLY A 435 -8.77 21.00 -2.24
CA GLY A 435 -8.61 22.35 -2.76
C GLY A 435 -8.13 22.35 -4.21
N THR A 436 -8.26 23.51 -4.87
CA THR A 436 -7.79 23.70 -6.25
C THR A 436 -6.28 23.85 -6.38
N HIS A 437 -5.57 24.17 -5.28
CA HIS A 437 -4.12 24.34 -5.27
C HIS A 437 -3.43 23.14 -4.63
N GLY A 438 -2.27 22.76 -5.18
CA GLY A 438 -1.39 21.79 -4.53
C GLY A 438 -0.84 22.35 -3.21
N TRP A 439 -0.58 21.48 -2.26
CA TRP A 439 0.11 21.84 -1.03
C TRP A 439 1.59 21.53 -1.18
N HIS A 440 2.42 22.49 -0.78
CA HIS A 440 3.84 22.50 -1.09
C HIS A 440 4.70 22.30 0.15
N LEU A 441 5.86 21.65 -0.02
CA LEU A 441 6.82 21.38 1.06
C LEU A 441 7.63 22.62 1.48
N ALA A 442 7.91 23.51 0.53
CA ALA A 442 9.03 24.43 0.63
C ALA A 442 8.85 25.52 1.71
N GLU A 443 9.95 25.82 2.40
CA GLU A 443 10.03 26.83 3.48
C GLU A 443 10.02 28.28 2.96
N ASP A 444 10.22 28.49 1.66
CA ASP A 444 10.30 29.81 1.02
C ASP A 444 8.94 30.34 0.53
N ARG A 445 7.89 29.53 0.63
CA ARG A 445 6.51 29.85 0.26
C ARG A 445 5.52 29.36 1.32
N PRO A 446 4.27 29.85 1.31
CA PRO A 446 3.26 29.37 2.22
C PRO A 446 3.06 27.85 2.12
N SER A 447 3.00 27.17 3.27
CA SER A 447 2.88 25.71 3.35
C SER A 447 1.74 25.31 4.29
N VAL A 448 1.17 24.13 4.05
CA VAL A 448 0.07 23.59 4.86
C VAL A 448 0.63 22.83 6.06
N HIS A 449 0.08 23.08 7.24
CA HIS A 449 0.48 22.44 8.51
C HIS A 449 -0.75 21.90 9.24
N LEU A 450 -0.59 20.75 9.88
CA LEU A 450 -1.55 20.23 10.85
C LEU A 450 -1.19 20.76 12.23
N LEU A 451 -2.03 21.60 12.81
CA LEU A 451 -1.85 22.21 14.12
C LEU A 451 -2.46 21.33 15.22
N MET A 452 -1.73 21.19 16.32
CA MET A 452 -2.12 20.39 17.48
C MET A 452 -2.56 21.32 18.61
N HIS A 453 -3.80 21.16 19.08
CA HIS A 453 -4.40 22.00 20.12
C HIS A 453 -4.51 21.25 21.45
N ARG A 454 -4.14 21.94 22.54
CA ARG A 454 -4.24 21.41 23.91
C ARG A 454 -5.67 21.40 24.42
N ALA A 455 -6.02 20.42 25.23
CA ALA A 455 -7.41 20.22 25.69
C ALA A 455 -7.94 21.23 26.70
N ASP A 456 -7.07 21.88 27.46
CA ASP A 456 -7.45 22.79 28.53
C ASP A 456 -7.73 24.22 28.05
N ASP A 457 -6.95 24.72 27.08
CA ASP A 457 -7.02 26.11 26.62
C ASP A 457 -7.01 26.33 25.10
N ASP A 458 -7.14 25.25 24.31
CA ASP A 458 -7.18 25.24 22.83
C ASP A 458 -5.96 25.91 22.16
N LYS A 459 -4.88 26.15 22.92
CA LYS A 459 -3.65 26.71 22.35
C LYS A 459 -2.94 25.69 21.48
N VAL A 460 -2.35 26.20 20.39
CA VAL A 460 -1.47 25.43 19.52
C VAL A 460 -0.21 25.07 20.32
N VAL A 461 -0.03 23.79 20.60
CA VAL A 461 1.12 23.23 21.34
C VAL A 461 2.14 22.58 20.41
N GLY A 462 1.79 22.38 19.14
CA GLY A 462 2.71 21.93 18.12
C GLY A 462 2.10 21.94 16.74
N ARG A 463 2.92 21.63 15.75
CA ARG A 463 2.53 21.56 14.34
C ARG A 463 3.26 20.43 13.65
N LEU A 464 2.59 19.78 12.71
CA LEU A 464 3.18 18.82 11.79
C LEU A 464 3.20 19.43 10.39
N ARG A 465 4.40 19.48 9.80
CA ARG A 465 4.60 19.93 8.43
C ARG A 465 4.25 18.81 7.44
N LEU A 466 3.96 19.20 6.20
CA LEU A 466 3.94 18.25 5.09
C LEU A 466 5.30 17.58 4.92
N ARG A 467 5.26 16.33 4.45
CA ARG A 467 6.44 15.51 4.17
C ARG A 467 6.57 15.09 2.71
N ALA A 468 5.59 15.46 1.89
CA ALA A 468 5.60 15.33 0.44
C ALA A 468 4.78 16.48 -0.17
N GLU A 469 5.03 16.78 -1.44
CA GLU A 469 4.11 17.60 -2.24
C GLU A 469 2.75 16.90 -2.32
N VAL A 470 1.65 17.65 -2.25
CA VAL A 470 0.29 17.09 -2.26
C VAL A 470 -0.53 17.81 -3.33
N PRO A 471 -0.60 17.30 -4.56
CA PRO A 471 -1.41 17.90 -5.61
C PRO A 471 -2.90 17.91 -5.23
N SER A 472 -3.72 18.63 -5.99
CA SER A 472 -5.18 18.52 -5.86
C SER A 472 -5.61 17.05 -6.04
N GLY A 473 -6.45 16.56 -5.13
CA GLY A 473 -6.84 15.15 -5.01
C GLY A 473 -5.81 14.23 -4.34
N GLY A 474 -4.61 14.73 -4.06
CA GLY A 474 -3.53 13.99 -3.40
C GLY A 474 -3.80 13.72 -1.92
N ILE A 475 -3.02 12.81 -1.33
CA ILE A 475 -3.12 12.41 0.07
C ILE A 475 -1.89 12.91 0.85
N ALA A 476 -2.15 13.64 1.93
CA ALA A 476 -1.17 14.03 2.92
C ALA A 476 -1.17 13.03 4.09
N TYR A 477 0.03 12.68 4.56
CA TYR A 477 0.26 11.88 5.75
C TYR A 477 0.92 12.75 6.81
N PHE A 478 0.30 12.84 7.99
CA PHE A 478 0.83 13.54 9.16
C PHE A 478 1.02 12.56 10.31
N PRO A 479 2.21 11.92 10.41
CA PRO A 479 2.53 11.06 11.54
C PRO A 479 2.62 11.88 12.83
N LEU A 480 1.78 11.56 13.81
CA LEU A 480 1.78 12.17 15.13
C LEU A 480 2.87 11.56 16.00
N GLU A 481 3.81 12.40 16.39
CA GLU A 481 4.77 12.09 17.44
C GLU A 481 4.27 12.75 18.72
N GLN A 482 3.56 12.00 19.57
CA GLN A 482 3.22 12.51 20.90
C GLN A 482 4.50 12.57 21.73
N SER A 483 5.03 13.78 21.98
CA SER A 483 6.05 13.94 23.00
C SER A 483 5.42 13.60 24.36
N ARG A 484 6.03 12.66 25.09
CA ARG A 484 5.60 12.29 26.45
C ARG A 484 5.94 13.38 27.48
N GLU A 485 6.57 14.47 27.08
CA GLU A 485 7.21 15.42 27.99
C GLU A 485 6.19 16.27 28.79
N ASP A 486 5.01 16.56 28.23
CA ASP A 486 4.09 17.52 28.85
C ASP A 486 2.82 16.90 29.45
N GLY A 487 2.56 15.61 29.24
CA GLY A 487 1.40 14.89 29.80
C GLY A 487 0.01 15.46 29.45
N ALA A 488 -0.07 16.52 28.64
CA ALA A 488 -1.29 17.20 28.27
C ALA A 488 -2.02 16.41 27.16
N ALA A 489 -3.30 16.11 27.39
CA ALA A 489 -4.14 15.51 26.37
C ALA A 489 -4.35 16.49 25.20
N LEU A 490 -4.14 16.02 23.96
CA LEU A 490 -4.51 16.74 22.75
C LEU A 490 -6.03 16.70 22.60
N ALA A 491 -6.70 17.85 22.45
CA ALA A 491 -8.15 17.89 22.21
C ALA A 491 -8.53 17.89 20.74
N ARG A 492 -7.76 18.61 19.91
CA ARG A 492 -8.17 18.89 18.54
C ARG A 492 -6.97 19.03 17.60
N LEU A 493 -7.21 18.67 16.35
CA LEU A 493 -6.32 18.91 15.22
C LEU A 493 -7.00 19.88 14.26
N SER A 494 -6.26 20.83 13.71
CA SER A 494 -6.75 21.76 12.68
C SER A 494 -5.72 21.90 11.56
N LEU A 495 -6.15 22.33 10.38
CA LEU A 495 -5.27 22.50 9.22
C LEU A 495 -5.16 24.00 8.92
N ALA A 496 -3.95 24.48 8.66
CA ALA A 496 -3.72 25.89 8.38
C ALA A 496 -2.63 26.09 7.32
N LEU A 497 -2.77 27.15 6.53
CA LEU A 497 -1.72 27.68 5.68
C LEU A 497 -0.87 28.65 6.50
N LEU A 498 0.42 28.37 6.61
CA LEU A 498 1.38 29.22 7.31
C LEU A 498 2.31 29.90 6.31
N ASP A 499 2.71 31.15 6.59
CA ASP A 499 3.81 31.79 5.87
C ASP A 499 5.19 31.23 6.28
N LYS A 500 6.25 31.72 5.64
CA LYS A 500 7.64 31.28 5.90
C LYS A 500 8.12 31.61 7.32
N GLU A 501 7.52 32.63 7.96
CA GLU A 501 7.76 32.96 9.37
C GLU A 501 6.93 32.09 10.34
N GLY A 502 6.06 31.22 9.81
CA GLY A 502 5.21 30.32 10.59
C GLY A 502 3.94 30.96 11.14
N LYS A 503 3.56 32.14 10.66
CA LYS A 503 2.32 32.82 11.03
C LYS A 503 1.17 32.29 10.18
N THR A 504 0.02 32.07 10.81
CA THR A 504 -1.21 31.66 10.12
C THR A 504 -1.64 32.72 9.12
N MET A 505 -1.73 32.32 7.85
CA MET A 505 -2.29 33.12 6.77
C MET A 505 -3.78 32.85 6.59
N GLU A 506 -4.16 31.57 6.66
CA GLU A 506 -5.53 31.09 6.42
C GLU A 506 -5.75 29.79 7.19
N ASP A 507 -6.86 29.67 7.91
CA ASP A 507 -7.32 28.39 8.44
C ASP A 507 -7.97 27.60 7.31
N ILE A 508 -7.53 26.36 7.11
CA ILE A 508 -8.01 25.53 6.01
C ILE A 508 -9.20 24.72 6.49
N GLU A 509 -10.31 24.84 5.75
CA GLU A 509 -11.51 24.06 6.01
C GLU A 509 -11.21 22.56 5.92
N LEU A 510 -11.56 21.84 6.99
CA LEU A 510 -11.49 20.40 7.05
C LEU A 510 -12.91 19.84 6.96
N GLU A 511 -13.26 19.36 5.77
CA GLU A 511 -14.39 18.46 5.62
C GLU A 511 -14.08 17.20 6.43
N GLN A 512 -14.93 16.86 7.39
CA GLN A 512 -14.95 15.48 7.87
C GLN A 512 -15.32 14.61 6.67
N LEU A 513 -14.76 13.40 6.57
CA LEU A 513 -15.39 12.40 5.72
C LEU A 513 -16.84 12.32 6.23
N SER A 514 -17.77 12.90 5.49
CA SER A 514 -19.10 12.38 5.49
C SER A 514 -18.89 10.98 4.95
N VAL A 515 -18.76 10.01 5.86
CA VAL A 515 -19.18 8.66 5.52
C VAL A 515 -20.58 8.94 5.01
N ALA A 516 -20.74 8.97 3.69
CA ALA A 516 -22.04 8.91 3.12
C ALA A 516 -22.57 7.62 3.72
N ARG A 517 -23.37 7.76 4.78
CA ARG A 517 -24.48 6.85 4.93
C ARG A 517 -25.14 6.99 3.57
N ILE A 518 -24.90 6.00 2.71
CA ILE A 518 -25.76 5.78 1.57
C ILE A 518 -27.06 5.31 2.21
N ASP A 519 -27.75 6.29 2.79
CA ASP A 519 -29.09 6.33 3.33
C ASP A 519 -29.48 7.77 3.03
N ASP A 520 -29.78 8.07 1.78
CA ASP A 520 -31.18 8.41 1.50
C ASP A 520 -31.73 7.82 0.19
N HIS A 521 -31.17 6.70 -0.27
CA HIS A 521 -32.09 5.70 -0.80
C HIS A 521 -32.56 4.87 0.36
N GLN A 522 -33.73 5.24 0.90
CA GLN A 522 -34.55 4.27 1.62
C GLN A 522 -34.52 2.99 0.79
N PRO A 523 -34.07 1.85 1.35
CA PRO A 523 -34.31 0.58 0.67
C PRO A 523 -35.77 0.59 0.28
N THR A 524 -36.08 0.30 -0.98
CA THR A 524 -37.48 0.20 -1.40
C THR A 524 -38.18 -0.68 -0.36
N PRO A 525 -39.42 -0.38 0.05
CA PRO A 525 -40.09 -1.14 1.13
C PRO A 525 -40.04 -2.66 0.93
N GLU A 526 -39.90 -3.08 -0.33
CA GLU A 526 -39.65 -4.44 -0.79
C GLU A 526 -38.28 -5.02 -0.37
N LEU A 527 -37.17 -4.28 -0.54
CA LEU A 527 -35.82 -4.74 -0.18
C LEU A 527 -35.63 -4.79 1.35
N ALA A 528 -36.17 -3.81 2.07
CA ALA A 528 -36.17 -3.81 3.54
C ALA A 528 -36.95 -5.02 4.10
N ARG A 529 -38.07 -5.37 3.45
CA ARG A 529 -38.82 -6.58 3.78
C ARG A 529 -38.16 -7.86 3.29
N ALA A 530 -37.32 -7.85 2.26
CA ALA A 530 -36.62 -9.05 1.79
C ALA A 530 -35.54 -9.51 2.78
N HIS A 531 -34.88 -8.56 3.48
CA HIS A 531 -33.70 -8.81 4.30
C HIS A 531 -33.90 -8.40 5.77
N ALA A 532 -34.99 -8.89 6.37
CA ALA A 532 -35.29 -8.68 7.79
C ALA A 532 -34.86 -9.89 8.64
N VAL A 533 -34.11 -9.64 9.71
CA VAL A 533 -33.68 -10.67 10.69
C VAL A 533 -34.01 -10.24 12.11
N ARG A 534 -34.43 -11.21 12.92
CA ARG A 534 -34.50 -11.08 14.38
C ARG A 534 -33.47 -12.01 15.02
N TYR A 535 -32.63 -11.45 15.88
CA TYR A 535 -31.71 -12.21 16.71
C TYR A 535 -32.47 -12.73 17.94
N GLY A 536 -32.42 -14.05 18.14
CA GLY A 536 -32.99 -14.75 19.30
C GLY A 536 -31.94 -14.96 20.40
N ASP A 537 -32.05 -16.09 21.09
CA ASP A 537 -31.09 -16.46 22.12
C ASP A 537 -29.67 -16.63 21.55
N HIS A 538 -28.67 -16.48 22.42
CA HIS A 538 -27.28 -16.66 22.07
C HIS A 538 -26.43 -17.11 23.25
N SER A 539 -25.27 -17.69 22.95
CA SER A 539 -24.25 -18.05 23.96
C SER A 539 -22.98 -17.19 23.89
N LEU A 540 -23.06 -16.01 23.27
CA LEU A 540 -21.94 -15.05 23.24
C LEU A 540 -21.52 -14.69 24.68
N PRO A 541 -20.24 -14.87 25.05
CA PRO A 541 -19.83 -14.72 26.43
C PRO A 541 -19.57 -13.25 26.77
N SER A 542 -19.96 -12.83 27.98
CA SER A 542 -19.69 -11.49 28.53
C SER A 542 -18.24 -11.31 29.00
N HIS A 543 -17.44 -12.37 28.96
CA HIS A 543 -16.03 -12.38 29.35
C HIS A 543 -15.21 -13.23 28.39
N PHE A 544 -13.92 -12.92 28.24
CA PHE A 544 -13.03 -13.69 27.37
C PHE A 544 -11.59 -13.78 27.90
N ILE A 545 -10.87 -14.80 27.44
CA ILE A 545 -9.43 -14.94 27.66
C ILE A 545 -8.71 -14.49 26.39
N PRO A 546 -7.76 -13.53 26.48
CA PRO A 546 -7.05 -13.02 25.31
C PRO A 546 -6.37 -14.12 24.49
N GLY A 547 -6.56 -14.12 23.17
CA GLY A 547 -5.99 -15.11 22.25
C GLY A 547 -6.62 -16.52 22.32
N GLN A 548 -7.65 -16.74 23.15
CA GLN A 548 -8.28 -18.06 23.26
C GLN A 548 -9.32 -18.30 22.16
N ARG A 549 -9.45 -19.56 21.72
CA ARG A 549 -10.52 -20.00 20.82
C ARG A 549 -11.85 -20.10 21.56
N CYS A 550 -12.88 -19.49 21.02
CA CYS A 550 -14.24 -19.50 21.55
C CYS A 550 -15.18 -20.32 20.66
N ARG A 551 -16.14 -20.99 21.29
CA ARG A 551 -17.32 -21.55 20.62
C ARG A 551 -18.55 -20.86 21.16
N ALA A 552 -19.40 -20.36 20.28
CA ALA A 552 -20.68 -19.77 20.65
C ALA A 552 -21.75 -20.11 19.60
N TRP A 553 -22.99 -19.70 19.86
CA TRP A 553 -24.08 -19.78 18.89
C TRP A 553 -25.01 -18.58 19.03
N VAL A 554 -25.73 -18.28 17.97
CA VAL A 554 -26.80 -17.27 17.91
C VAL A 554 -27.97 -17.86 17.12
N ASP A 555 -29.18 -17.68 17.63
CA ASP A 555 -30.41 -17.96 16.88
C ASP A 555 -30.77 -16.77 15.99
N VAL A 556 -30.99 -17.04 14.71
CA VAL A 556 -31.43 -16.05 13.73
C VAL A 556 -32.77 -16.47 13.15
N ARG A 557 -33.76 -15.59 13.23
CA ARG A 557 -35.08 -15.78 12.63
C ARG A 557 -35.21 -14.93 11.39
N ASN A 558 -35.62 -15.56 10.30
CA ASN A 558 -35.90 -14.88 9.05
C ASN A 558 -37.24 -14.16 9.13
N GLU A 559 -37.21 -12.84 9.33
CA GLU A 559 -38.43 -12.01 9.31
C GLU A 559 -38.68 -11.43 7.91
N GLY A 560 -37.81 -11.76 6.96
CA GLY A 560 -37.88 -11.30 5.59
C GLY A 560 -38.84 -12.11 4.71
N THR A 561 -38.97 -11.69 3.46
CA THR A 561 -39.83 -12.34 2.46
C THR A 561 -39.11 -13.36 1.58
N GLN A 562 -37.77 -13.41 1.62
CA GLN A 562 -36.96 -14.32 0.81
C GLN A 562 -36.34 -15.44 1.66
N ARG A 563 -36.18 -16.61 1.06
CA ARG A 563 -35.41 -17.71 1.64
C ARG A 563 -33.92 -17.37 1.64
N TRP A 564 -33.24 -17.66 2.74
CA TRP A 564 -31.79 -17.49 2.85
C TRP A 564 -31.08 -18.76 2.42
N GLU A 565 -30.15 -18.65 1.48
CA GLU A 565 -29.42 -19.80 0.94
C GLU A 565 -27.95 -19.74 1.39
N PRO A 566 -27.40 -20.76 2.08
CA PRO A 566 -25.99 -20.77 2.49
C PRO A 566 -25.01 -21.00 1.33
N HIS A 567 -25.45 -21.67 0.25
CA HIS A 567 -24.60 -22.04 -0.88
C HIS A 567 -25.34 -21.91 -2.22
N PRO A 568 -25.77 -20.71 -2.62
CA PRO A 568 -26.47 -20.53 -3.88
C PRO A 568 -25.49 -20.59 -5.07
N PRO A 569 -25.92 -21.07 -6.26
CA PRO A 569 -25.08 -21.17 -7.45
C PRO A 569 -24.52 -19.83 -7.96
N ASP A 570 -25.16 -18.72 -7.60
CA ASP A 570 -24.79 -17.35 -7.99
C ASP A 570 -23.75 -16.71 -7.04
N GLY A 571 -23.33 -17.42 -5.98
CA GLY A 571 -22.36 -16.95 -5.00
C GLY A 571 -22.89 -15.91 -4.00
N GLN A 572 -24.19 -15.61 -3.98
CA GLN A 572 -24.81 -14.66 -3.05
C GLN A 572 -25.30 -15.32 -1.76
N ALA A 573 -24.40 -16.07 -1.10
CA ALA A 573 -24.73 -16.78 0.13
C ALA A 573 -25.21 -15.85 1.25
N VAL A 574 -26.17 -16.29 2.04
CA VAL A 574 -26.56 -15.60 3.28
C VAL A 574 -25.79 -16.21 4.45
N ASN A 575 -25.02 -15.37 5.14
CA ASN A 575 -24.16 -15.78 6.26
C ASN A 575 -24.42 -14.91 7.49
N LEU A 576 -24.14 -15.48 8.66
CA LEU A 576 -23.99 -14.71 9.89
C LEU A 576 -22.58 -14.11 9.92
N VAL A 577 -22.49 -12.84 10.31
CA VAL A 577 -21.24 -12.10 10.45
C VAL A 577 -21.03 -11.76 11.91
N LEU A 578 -19.88 -12.13 12.47
CA LEU A 578 -19.43 -11.69 13.77
C LEU A 578 -18.25 -10.73 13.59
N ARG A 579 -18.37 -9.51 14.09
CA ARG A 579 -17.25 -8.56 14.17
C ARG A 579 -16.74 -8.51 15.60
N VAL A 580 -15.43 -8.69 15.74
CA VAL A 580 -14.68 -8.61 16.99
C VAL A 580 -13.59 -7.56 16.74
N GLU A 581 -13.79 -6.34 17.24
CA GLU A 581 -12.97 -5.17 16.89
C GLU A 581 -12.89 -4.93 15.36
N GLN A 582 -11.69 -4.96 14.77
CA GLN A 582 -11.45 -4.81 13.33
C GLN A 582 -11.53 -6.13 12.56
N VAL A 583 -11.67 -7.27 13.25
CA VAL A 583 -11.68 -8.60 12.62
C VAL A 583 -13.13 -9.03 12.36
N THR A 584 -13.40 -9.44 11.12
CA THR A 584 -14.72 -9.91 10.70
C THR A 584 -14.67 -11.40 10.39
N HIS A 585 -15.53 -12.18 11.04
CA HIS A 585 -15.74 -13.60 10.81
C HIS A 585 -17.10 -13.83 10.13
N GLN A 586 -17.18 -14.74 9.17
CA GLN A 586 -18.42 -15.15 8.54
C GLN A 586 -18.69 -16.64 8.79
N PHE A 587 -19.95 -16.96 9.08
CA PHE A 587 -20.41 -18.32 9.36
C PHE A 587 -21.60 -18.64 8.46
N PRO A 588 -21.52 -19.70 7.65
CA PRO A 588 -22.63 -20.11 6.80
C PRO A 588 -23.82 -20.57 7.63
N LEU A 589 -25.03 -20.39 7.10
CA LEU A 589 -26.23 -20.97 7.70
C LEU A 589 -26.15 -22.51 7.68
N PRO A 590 -26.66 -23.20 8.71
CA PRO A 590 -26.58 -24.66 8.80
C PRO A 590 -27.41 -25.38 7.72
N HIS A 591 -28.42 -24.69 7.19
CA HIS A 591 -29.29 -25.10 6.10
C HIS A 591 -29.94 -23.85 5.51
N PRO A 592 -30.60 -23.94 4.35
CA PRO A 592 -31.45 -22.86 3.87
C PRO A 592 -32.55 -22.52 4.88
N VAL A 593 -32.83 -21.23 5.07
CA VAL A 593 -33.77 -20.73 6.09
C VAL A 593 -34.93 -19.99 5.43
N ALA A 594 -36.12 -20.57 5.47
CA ALA A 594 -37.33 -20.00 4.90
C ALA A 594 -37.84 -18.77 5.69
N PRO A 595 -38.68 -17.91 5.09
CA PRO A 595 -39.39 -16.87 5.83
C PRO A 595 -40.09 -17.43 7.07
N GLN A 596 -39.96 -16.73 8.19
CA GLN A 596 -40.44 -17.07 9.54
C GLN A 596 -39.76 -18.26 10.23
N GLU A 597 -38.78 -18.91 9.59
CA GLU A 597 -37.98 -19.97 10.17
C GLU A 597 -36.85 -19.41 11.05
N THR A 598 -36.50 -20.13 12.11
CA THR A 598 -35.34 -19.84 12.95
C THR A 598 -34.26 -20.88 12.71
N ALA A 599 -33.02 -20.43 12.52
CA ALA A 599 -31.85 -21.30 12.45
C ALA A 599 -30.84 -20.92 13.53
N ARG A 600 -30.17 -21.94 14.10
CA ARG A 600 -29.08 -21.74 15.06
C ARG A 600 -27.74 -21.82 14.35
N VAL A 601 -27.01 -20.70 14.32
CA VAL A 601 -25.69 -20.66 13.69
C VAL A 601 -24.62 -20.88 14.75
N GLN A 602 -23.83 -21.94 14.59
CA GLN A 602 -22.67 -22.24 15.43
C GLN A 602 -21.47 -21.45 14.92
N MET A 603 -20.76 -20.79 15.84
CA MET A 603 -19.58 -19.99 15.54
C MET A 603 -18.38 -20.46 16.33
N VAL A 604 -17.23 -20.46 15.66
CA VAL A 604 -15.94 -20.72 16.26
C VAL A 604 -14.98 -19.63 15.82
N PHE A 605 -14.49 -18.84 16.77
CA PHE A 605 -13.63 -17.69 16.50
C PHE A 605 -12.52 -17.59 17.55
N LEU A 606 -11.53 -16.72 17.30
CA LEU A 606 -10.43 -16.45 18.21
C LEU A 606 -10.66 -15.08 18.85
N TRP A 607 -10.48 -14.99 20.17
CA TRP A 607 -10.43 -13.70 20.84
C TRP A 607 -9.15 -12.94 20.47
N PRO A 608 -9.20 -11.60 20.36
CA PRO A 608 -8.00 -10.78 20.23
C PRO A 608 -7.10 -10.96 21.45
N SER A 609 -5.81 -10.66 21.30
CA SER A 609 -4.83 -10.75 22.39
C SER A 609 -4.88 -9.54 23.35
N THR A 610 -5.87 -8.66 23.21
CA THR A 610 -6.06 -7.46 24.05
C THR A 610 -6.62 -7.79 25.43
N SER A 611 -6.27 -6.96 26.41
CA SER A 611 -6.87 -6.93 27.75
C SER A 611 -8.04 -5.94 27.87
N ASP A 612 -8.31 -5.16 26.82
CA ASP A 612 -9.38 -4.17 26.82
C ASP A 612 -10.76 -4.82 26.61
N PRO A 613 -11.86 -4.17 27.05
CA PRO A 613 -13.20 -4.61 26.70
C PRO A 613 -13.44 -4.60 25.19
N VAL A 614 -14.04 -5.66 24.67
CA VAL A 614 -14.29 -5.87 23.24
C VAL A 614 -15.78 -5.83 22.96
N VAL A 615 -16.19 -5.10 21.93
CA VAL A 615 -17.58 -5.12 21.44
C VAL A 615 -17.73 -6.18 20.36
N LEU A 616 -18.62 -7.14 20.60
CA LEU A 616 -19.11 -8.08 19.60
C LEU A 616 -20.27 -7.44 18.85
N THR A 617 -20.22 -7.44 17.53
CA THR A 617 -21.37 -7.11 16.69
C THR A 617 -21.73 -8.30 15.82
N VAL A 618 -22.93 -8.83 15.99
CA VAL A 618 -23.51 -9.87 15.14
C VAL A 618 -24.47 -9.25 14.16
N ASP A 619 -24.26 -9.54 12.88
CA ASP A 619 -25.12 -9.12 11.78
C ASP A 619 -25.38 -10.30 10.82
N MET A 620 -26.31 -10.13 9.88
CA MET A 620 -26.50 -11.02 8.74
C MET A 620 -26.02 -10.30 7.48
N VAL A 621 -25.43 -11.05 6.55
CA VAL A 621 -25.01 -10.54 5.25
C VAL A 621 -25.56 -11.44 4.16
N LYS A 622 -26.13 -10.86 3.11
CA LYS A 622 -26.24 -11.51 1.82
C LYS A 622 -24.99 -11.13 1.05
N GLN A 623 -24.09 -12.09 0.86
CA GLN A 623 -22.77 -11.88 0.26
C GLN A 623 -22.91 -11.16 -1.08
N ASN A 624 -22.06 -10.16 -1.28
CA ASN A 624 -22.03 -9.31 -2.48
C ASN A 624 -23.32 -8.50 -2.73
N VAL A 625 -24.25 -8.43 -1.76
CA VAL A 625 -25.50 -7.67 -1.88
C VAL A 625 -25.64 -6.64 -0.77
N THR A 626 -25.85 -7.04 0.49
CA THR A 626 -26.08 -6.10 1.59
C THR A 626 -25.96 -6.74 2.97
N TYR A 627 -25.69 -5.92 3.98
CA TYR A 627 -25.90 -6.30 5.39
C TYR A 627 -27.36 -6.09 5.75
N PHE A 628 -27.90 -6.92 6.62
CA PHE A 628 -29.30 -6.83 7.03
C PHE A 628 -29.54 -5.60 7.90
N SER A 629 -28.49 -5.09 8.56
CA SER A 629 -28.52 -3.78 9.23
C SER A 629 -28.77 -2.61 8.28
N ASN A 630 -28.29 -2.66 7.04
CA ASN A 630 -28.63 -1.68 6.01
C ASN A 630 -30.10 -1.79 5.56
N ALA A 631 -30.72 -2.96 5.75
CA ALA A 631 -32.16 -3.20 5.56
C ALA A 631 -33.01 -2.92 6.82
N ARG A 632 -32.46 -2.17 7.79
CA ARG A 632 -33.08 -1.79 9.08
C ARG A 632 -33.27 -2.91 10.12
N SER A 633 -32.58 -4.04 9.99
CA SER A 633 -32.51 -5.03 11.08
C SER A 633 -31.45 -4.61 12.09
N ALA A 634 -31.83 -4.30 13.32
CA ALA A 634 -30.86 -3.91 14.34
C ALA A 634 -29.87 -5.08 14.61
N PRO A 635 -28.54 -4.87 14.48
CA PRO A 635 -27.57 -5.91 14.79
C PRO A 635 -27.57 -6.22 16.29
N LEU A 636 -27.18 -7.45 16.63
CA LEU A 636 -26.99 -7.85 18.02
C LEU A 636 -25.61 -7.38 18.50
N GLN A 637 -25.58 -6.53 19.54
CA GLN A 637 -24.33 -6.02 20.13
C GLN A 637 -24.17 -6.43 21.59
N LEU A 638 -22.95 -6.82 21.96
CA LEU A 638 -22.57 -7.20 23.32
C LEU A 638 -21.16 -6.71 23.63
N THR A 639 -20.93 -6.17 24.83
CA THR A 639 -19.58 -5.88 25.33
C THR A 639 -19.07 -7.03 26.20
N SER A 640 -17.90 -7.57 25.85
CA SER A 640 -17.21 -8.64 26.57
C SER A 640 -15.95 -8.11 27.24
N LYS A 641 -15.65 -8.54 28.47
CA LYS A 641 -14.47 -8.08 29.24
C LYS A 641 -13.38 -9.14 29.31
N ALA A 642 -12.11 -8.74 29.20
CA ALA A 642 -11.01 -9.67 29.38
C ALA A 642 -10.94 -10.17 30.83
N VAL A 643 -10.59 -11.45 31.00
CA VAL A 643 -10.24 -12.06 32.29
C VAL A 643 -8.82 -12.57 32.23
N ALA A 644 -8.05 -12.31 33.29
CA ALA A 644 -6.71 -12.85 33.43
C ALA A 644 -6.75 -14.38 33.46
N ASN A 645 -5.79 -15.04 32.81
CA ASN A 645 -5.62 -16.48 32.89
C ASN A 645 -5.54 -16.90 34.36
N LEU A 646 -6.54 -17.62 34.85
CA LEU A 646 -6.37 -18.39 36.08
C LEU A 646 -5.35 -19.50 35.79
N PRO A 647 -4.36 -19.73 36.66
CA PRO A 647 -3.42 -20.82 36.46
C PRO A 647 -4.19 -22.13 36.34
N THR A 648 -3.94 -22.86 35.26
CA THR A 648 -4.43 -24.22 35.06
C THR A 648 -4.02 -25.05 36.27
N LYS A 649 -5.00 -25.52 37.06
CA LYS A 649 -4.75 -26.62 37.99
C LYS A 649 -4.31 -27.82 37.16
N GLU A 650 -3.07 -28.23 37.37
CA GLU A 650 -2.55 -29.52 36.92
C GLU A 650 -3.49 -30.64 37.39
N GLY A 651 -3.84 -31.52 36.46
CA GLY A 651 -4.58 -32.75 36.66
C GLY A 651 -4.13 -33.76 35.64
#